data_AF-A0A970WM55-F1
#
_entry.id   AF-A0A970WM55-F1
#
_cell.length_a   1.000
_cell.length_b   1.000
_cell.length_c   1.000
_cell.angle_alpha   90.00
_cell.angle_beta   90.00
_cell.angle_gamma   90.00
#
_symmetry.space_group_name_H-M   'P 1'
#
loop_
_entity.id
_entity.type
_entity.pdbx_description
1 polymer ?
#
loop_
_entity_poly.entity_id
_entity_poly.type
_entity_poly.pdbx_seq_one_letter_code
_entity_poly.pdbx_strand_id
1 'polypeptide(L)'
;MTSIIGIPNTRVSDLFVRRRLMQQVQFDQTEMFRLQIQLSTGRRFERPGEDPVSAGRIMSLQSLLERKEQVRTNLTTNQSFLSATDVAMSNISGMVADVRGAALAVIGTTASEEQRSAAAMQVNEAILQLMDAGNQNFRGRYLFAGSTTLVRPFEMVGQGAVSYNGNEDTLLSYSDVDLLFETNVTGSYVFGAISEPVRGSVDLDPVLAFDTRLADLRGGQGISSGSIAISDGDDTSIIDISGAATIGDVAQLIRDNPPAGRTLEVEITTTGLKIRLNQDEPGDLSINEVGRGTTASQLGILTERGVGLGIVEGEDLDPILRKTTKLDDIRGSRSRAVVRGASDDNDFILEATRNGDDLNGVTIRFVDDPGVTPGNETVNYDPATGQIEIGIDEGNTEAQNVIEAINLANGAGILPFTARLDPLDQKINPGTGLIVATPVGEVAATTDYGSGIEFDRDSGLQIENGGEIHTVRFNTAETVEDLLNILNGAGAGVLAQINDDLSGIDVRSRLSGDDFAIGENGGSTATELGLRTFTTQTRLADMNHGFGVMDADDVGSRAKAEFDSGTNSQLILRSKTAGAEWNDFRVEFVDSGGGPGSESVTWDTAAKTITIGVVPDVTTANEVIELFESTPGPSDQFELLLDKSQDSTNNGSGTVKTAVEMTAGGIAGGTDFTITRRDGVELEIDLAGLETIEEVLQAINTHAANTGSLLTATLTDYGNGIQLIDESLGTEQTRVDRSELSTAAIDLGLIPKGEEAATAQYAGTRAAVAIDFPGGDNGLLFRAQYTGTYANGYQVVIEDTGVESFVFDQANDVFRFTIDSLGGTTAQDLIDLFNADPDASTLFSLELDPADGNDGSGPAAATDPLAPPTTTGGTAPALTGDDANASETEGLFTALLRLRSALESNDLPQIQRAMDLLDSSVTQLNYARAELGAKQQGLDILSERLDAEELDLREVLSEEHDVDIVEVISNLTARQLALEAGMKATAQTLQMTLLSYL
;
A
#
# COMPACT_ATOMS: atom_id res chain seq x y z
N MET A 1 32.23 49.09 -56.93
CA MET A 1 32.87 50.22 -57.65
C MET A 1 34.35 50.28 -57.30
N THR A 2 35.22 49.63 -58.07
CA THR A 2 36.68 49.75 -57.88
C THR A 2 37.21 50.99 -58.59
N SER A 3 37.83 51.87 -57.81
CA SER A 3 38.56 53.05 -58.27
C SER A 3 39.67 52.64 -59.24
N ILE A 4 39.55 53.04 -60.50
CA ILE A 4 40.72 53.18 -61.38
C ILE A 4 41.53 54.32 -60.77
N ILE A 5 42.53 53.97 -59.94
CA ILE A 5 43.43 54.97 -59.35
C ILE A 5 44.28 55.52 -60.49
N GLY A 6 43.90 56.72 -60.93
CA GLY A 6 44.60 57.49 -61.95
C GLY A 6 46.10 57.58 -61.65
N ILE A 7 46.90 57.36 -62.68
CA ILE A 7 48.35 57.51 -62.61
C ILE A 7 48.63 59.01 -62.35
N PRO A 8 49.33 59.40 -61.27
CA PRO A 8 49.65 60.80 -61.03
C PRO A 8 50.61 61.30 -62.11
N ASN A 9 50.31 62.46 -62.69
CA ASN A 9 51.07 63.09 -63.78
C ASN A 9 52.43 63.69 -63.36
N THR A 10 53.01 63.28 -62.23
CA THR A 10 54.34 63.71 -61.79
C THR A 10 55.35 62.60 -62.04
N ARG A 11 56.51 62.93 -62.64
CA ARG A 11 57.56 61.97 -63.05
C ARG A 11 57.85 60.92 -61.98
N VAL A 12 57.26 59.74 -62.14
CA VAL A 12 57.62 58.52 -61.39
C VAL A 12 58.68 57.77 -62.21
N SER A 13 59.61 57.08 -61.56
CA SER A 13 60.64 56.32 -62.30
C SER A 13 60.01 55.20 -63.13
N ASP A 14 60.55 54.94 -64.32
CA ASP A 14 60.11 53.84 -65.21
C ASP A 14 60.13 52.48 -64.48
N LEU A 15 61.09 52.29 -63.56
CA LEU A 15 61.18 51.13 -62.67
C LEU A 15 59.96 51.00 -61.75
N PHE A 16 59.41 52.10 -61.24
CA PHE A 16 58.22 52.11 -60.38
C PHE A 16 56.94 51.82 -61.18
N VAL A 17 56.81 52.38 -62.39
CA VAL A 17 55.68 52.11 -63.30
C VAL A 17 55.66 50.64 -63.70
N ARG A 18 56.82 50.09 -64.08
CA ARG A 18 56.97 48.67 -64.40
C ARG A 18 56.69 47.77 -63.20
N ARG A 19 57.17 48.11 -62.00
CA ARG A 19 56.89 47.35 -60.78
C ARG A 19 55.39 47.35 -60.45
N ARG A 20 54.72 48.49 -60.64
CA ARG A 20 53.27 48.64 -60.43
C ARG A 20 52.44 47.88 -61.47
N LEU A 21 52.82 47.92 -62.74
CA LEU A 21 52.16 47.14 -63.80
C LEU A 21 52.35 45.63 -63.59
N MET A 22 53.55 45.20 -63.19
CA MET A 22 53.82 43.81 -62.84
C MET A 22 53.04 43.37 -61.60
N GLN A 23 52.92 44.23 -60.58
CA GLN A 23 52.06 43.98 -59.42
C GLN A 23 50.58 43.89 -59.81
N GLN A 24 50.12 44.72 -60.75
CA GLN A 24 48.75 44.67 -61.27
C GLN A 24 48.49 43.39 -62.07
N VAL A 25 49.42 42.96 -62.93
CA VAL A 25 49.32 41.69 -63.68
C VAL A 25 49.33 40.49 -62.73
N GLN A 26 50.20 40.48 -61.72
CA GLN A 26 50.22 39.43 -60.68
C GLN A 26 48.93 39.41 -59.86
N PHE A 27 48.38 40.59 -59.55
CA PHE A 27 47.08 40.73 -58.88
C PHE A 27 45.95 40.18 -59.75
N ASP A 28 45.82 40.61 -61.01
CA ASP A 28 44.76 40.14 -61.92
C ASP A 28 44.89 38.65 -62.24
N GLN A 29 46.10 38.07 -62.28
CA GLN A 29 46.31 36.62 -62.38
C GLN A 29 45.83 35.86 -61.15
N THR A 30 46.08 36.40 -59.95
CA THR A 30 45.66 35.79 -58.68
C THR A 30 44.14 35.86 -58.52
N GLU A 31 43.53 37.01 -58.85
CA GLU A 31 42.09 37.19 -58.83
C GLU A 31 41.38 36.34 -59.89
N MET A 32 41.95 36.20 -61.09
CA MET A 32 41.42 35.30 -62.12
C MET A 32 41.46 33.85 -61.66
N PHE A 33 42.56 33.40 -61.02
CA PHE A 33 42.64 32.05 -60.46
C PHE A 33 41.62 31.84 -59.35
N ARG A 34 41.40 32.84 -58.49
CA ARG A 34 40.36 32.80 -57.46
C ARG A 34 38.96 32.69 -58.07
N LEU A 35 38.61 33.51 -59.05
CA LEU A 35 37.30 33.46 -59.73
C LEU A 35 37.11 32.15 -60.51
N GLN A 36 38.17 31.59 -61.08
CA GLN A 36 38.16 30.26 -61.71
C GLN A 36 37.91 29.15 -60.68
N ILE A 37 38.49 29.24 -59.48
CA ILE A 37 38.21 28.32 -58.39
C ILE A 37 36.75 28.45 -57.96
N GLN A 38 36.26 29.66 -57.67
CA GLN A 38 34.86 29.89 -57.30
C GLN A 38 33.89 29.38 -58.36
N LEU A 39 34.20 29.59 -59.65
CA LEU A 39 33.41 29.06 -60.77
C LEU A 39 33.45 27.53 -60.86
N SER A 40 34.59 26.92 -60.52
CA SER A 40 34.76 25.46 -60.55
C SER A 40 34.14 24.75 -59.35
N THR A 41 34.16 25.38 -58.17
CA THR A 41 33.66 24.78 -56.93
C THR A 41 32.22 25.18 -56.63
N GLY A 42 31.72 26.26 -57.26
CA GLY A 42 30.41 26.84 -56.99
C GLY A 42 30.34 27.60 -55.66
N ARG A 43 31.45 27.73 -54.94
CA ARG A 43 31.50 28.26 -53.57
C ARG A 43 32.06 29.67 -53.55
N ARG A 44 31.55 30.50 -52.63
CA ARG A 44 31.97 31.89 -52.45
C ARG A 44 33.39 32.01 -51.88
N PHE A 45 33.81 31.08 -51.03
CA PHE A 45 35.17 30.99 -50.48
C PHE A 45 35.53 29.52 -50.17
N GLU A 46 36.83 29.20 -50.22
CA GLU A 46 37.31 27.80 -50.04
C GLU A 46 37.86 27.54 -48.63
N ARG A 47 38.32 28.59 -47.95
CA ARG A 47 38.97 28.47 -46.64
C ARG A 47 38.27 29.38 -45.62
N PRO A 48 38.05 28.91 -44.38
CA PRO A 48 37.46 29.74 -43.33
C PRO A 48 38.20 31.05 -43.06
N GLY A 49 39.52 31.11 -43.33
CA GLY A 49 40.31 32.32 -43.18
C GLY A 49 40.04 33.42 -44.23
N GLU A 50 39.34 33.13 -45.31
CA GLU A 50 39.00 34.11 -46.36
C GLU A 50 37.78 34.97 -46.00
N ASP A 51 36.85 34.40 -45.23
CA ASP A 51 35.69 35.10 -44.64
C ASP A 51 35.30 34.41 -43.32
N PRO A 52 35.95 34.76 -42.19
CA PRO A 52 35.73 34.06 -40.93
C PRO A 52 34.32 34.24 -40.36
N VAL A 53 33.63 35.33 -40.70
CA VAL A 53 32.28 35.61 -40.21
C VAL A 53 31.27 34.70 -40.91
N SER A 54 31.32 34.63 -42.24
CA SER A 54 30.43 33.78 -43.01
C SER A 54 30.78 32.30 -42.84
N ALA A 55 32.07 31.97 -42.68
CA ALA A 55 32.49 30.62 -42.33
C ALA A 55 31.90 30.18 -40.98
N GLY A 56 31.89 31.06 -39.98
CA GLY A 56 31.25 30.79 -38.69
C GLY A 56 29.74 30.55 -38.81
N ARG A 57 29.02 31.36 -39.61
CA ARG A 57 27.58 31.16 -39.87
C ARG A 57 27.30 29.84 -40.60
N ILE A 58 28.08 29.54 -41.64
CA ILE A 58 27.97 28.27 -42.40
C ILE A 58 28.19 27.07 -41.49
N MET A 59 29.21 27.10 -40.64
CA MET A 59 29.49 26.01 -39.69
C MET A 59 28.33 25.83 -38.70
N SER A 60 27.76 26.92 -38.17
CA SER A 60 26.58 26.85 -37.30
C SER A 60 25.36 26.29 -38.03
N LEU A 61 25.10 26.72 -39.27
CA LEU A 61 24.00 26.21 -40.10
C LEU A 61 24.20 24.74 -40.46
N GLN A 62 25.41 24.31 -40.83
CA GLN A 62 25.74 22.92 -41.11
C GLN A 62 25.55 22.05 -39.86
N SER A 63 26.03 22.47 -38.70
CA SER A 63 25.82 21.74 -37.45
C SER A 63 24.34 21.65 -37.08
N LEU A 64 23.57 22.71 -37.30
CA LEU A 64 22.12 22.67 -37.11
C LEU A 64 21.44 21.70 -38.08
N LEU A 65 21.84 21.70 -39.35
CA LEU A 65 21.33 20.78 -40.37
C LEU A 65 21.63 19.31 -40.01
N GLU A 66 22.85 19.02 -39.56
CA GLU A 66 23.24 17.68 -39.08
C GLU A 66 22.38 17.23 -37.88
N ARG A 67 22.10 18.14 -36.94
CA ARG A 67 21.19 17.87 -35.82
C ARG A 67 19.77 17.58 -36.31
N LYS A 68 19.27 18.36 -37.28
CA LYS A 68 17.93 18.20 -37.87
C LYS A 68 17.80 16.86 -38.62
N GLU A 69 18.84 16.43 -39.35
CA GLU A 69 18.88 15.10 -39.99
C GLU A 69 18.86 13.95 -38.97
N GLN A 70 19.54 14.12 -37.82
CA GLN A 70 19.45 13.15 -36.72
C GLN A 70 18.02 13.07 -36.16
N VAL A 71 17.35 14.21 -36.00
CA VAL A 71 15.94 14.26 -35.58
C VAL A 71 15.04 13.57 -36.61
N ARG A 72 15.23 13.79 -37.92
CA ARG A 72 14.46 13.08 -38.96
C ARG A 72 14.62 11.57 -38.86
N THR A 73 15.84 11.11 -38.63
CA THR A 73 16.13 9.67 -38.44
C THR A 73 15.42 9.11 -37.20
N ASN A 74 15.38 9.87 -36.11
CA ASN A 74 14.65 9.52 -34.89
C ASN A 74 13.13 9.45 -35.17
N LEU A 75 12.54 10.49 -35.78
CA LEU A 75 11.12 10.54 -36.14
C LEU A 75 10.70 9.34 -37.02
N THR A 76 11.46 9.04 -38.07
CA THR A 76 11.19 7.89 -38.96
C THR A 76 11.25 6.56 -38.22
N THR A 77 12.20 6.43 -37.29
CA THR A 77 12.35 5.22 -36.46
C THR A 77 11.17 5.07 -35.50
N ASN A 78 10.75 6.18 -34.86
CA ASN A 78 9.61 6.21 -33.95
C ASN A 78 8.30 5.92 -34.70
N GLN A 79 8.08 6.51 -35.87
CA GLN A 79 6.90 6.24 -36.70
C GLN A 79 6.81 4.76 -37.09
N SER A 80 7.94 4.14 -37.44
CA SER A 80 8.00 2.70 -37.72
C SER A 80 7.69 1.85 -36.49
N PHE A 81 8.15 2.28 -35.31
CA PHE A 81 7.88 1.62 -34.03
C PHE A 81 6.39 1.72 -33.67
N LEU A 82 5.80 2.92 -33.71
CA LEU A 82 4.38 3.14 -33.46
C LEU A 82 3.48 2.39 -34.46
N SER A 83 3.91 2.27 -35.72
CA SER A 83 3.18 1.49 -36.74
C SER A 83 3.18 -0.01 -36.41
N ALA A 84 4.31 -0.54 -35.93
CA ALA A 84 4.39 -1.93 -35.49
C ALA A 84 3.49 -2.18 -34.26
N THR A 85 3.43 -1.21 -33.33
CA THR A 85 2.53 -1.26 -32.18
C THR A 85 1.06 -1.24 -32.58
N ASP A 86 0.66 -0.42 -33.55
CA ASP A 86 -0.74 -0.37 -34.02
C ASP A 86 -1.19 -1.70 -34.65
N VAL A 87 -0.31 -2.32 -35.44
CA VAL A 87 -0.57 -3.66 -36.00
C VAL A 87 -0.75 -4.70 -34.89
N ALA A 88 0.11 -4.67 -33.86
CA ALA A 88 0.01 -5.57 -32.72
C ALA A 88 -1.33 -5.38 -31.97
N MET A 89 -1.70 -4.13 -31.68
CA MET A 89 -2.96 -3.79 -31.02
C MET A 89 -4.20 -4.15 -31.85
N SER A 90 -4.13 -4.02 -33.18
CA SER A 90 -5.21 -4.44 -34.07
C SER A 90 -5.40 -5.96 -34.04
N ASN A 91 -4.33 -6.75 -33.95
CA ASN A 91 -4.42 -8.20 -33.82
C ASN A 91 -5.03 -8.59 -32.47
N ILE A 92 -4.61 -7.93 -31.38
CA ILE A 92 -5.17 -8.15 -30.03
C ILE A 92 -6.67 -7.85 -30.03
N SER A 93 -7.10 -6.71 -30.59
CA SER A 93 -8.51 -6.33 -30.71
C SER A 93 -9.34 -7.41 -31.42
N GLY A 94 -8.81 -7.99 -32.49
CA GLY A 94 -9.46 -9.09 -33.21
C GLY A 94 -9.61 -10.35 -32.36
N MET A 95 -8.55 -10.77 -31.69
CA MET A 95 -8.58 -11.96 -30.81
C MET A 95 -9.58 -11.81 -29.66
N VAL A 96 -9.65 -10.63 -29.04
CA VAL A 96 -10.59 -10.37 -27.97
C VAL A 96 -12.04 -10.39 -28.47
N ALA A 97 -12.31 -9.83 -29.65
CA ALA A 97 -13.63 -9.89 -30.27
C ALA A 97 -14.06 -11.34 -30.58
N ASP A 98 -13.14 -12.20 -31.03
CA ASP A 98 -13.40 -13.61 -31.28
C ASP A 98 -13.73 -14.38 -29.99
N VAL A 99 -12.94 -14.16 -28.92
CA VAL A 99 -13.19 -14.77 -27.60
C VAL A 99 -14.55 -14.34 -27.04
N ARG A 100 -14.85 -13.04 -27.10
CA ARG A 100 -16.14 -12.50 -26.67
C ARG A 100 -17.31 -13.19 -27.39
N GLY A 101 -17.17 -13.42 -28.70
CA GLY A 101 -18.14 -14.16 -29.49
C GLY A 101 -18.30 -15.62 -29.05
N ALA A 102 -17.20 -16.31 -28.75
CA ALA A 102 -17.22 -17.69 -28.27
C ALA A 102 -17.89 -17.81 -26.90
N ALA A 103 -17.60 -16.90 -25.97
CA ALA A 103 -18.21 -16.87 -24.65
C ALA A 103 -19.72 -16.60 -24.71
N LEU A 104 -20.16 -15.59 -25.47
CA LEU A 104 -21.58 -15.28 -25.66
C LEU A 104 -22.38 -16.46 -26.26
N ALA A 105 -21.74 -17.32 -27.05
CA ALA A 105 -22.40 -18.49 -27.65
C ALA A 105 -22.74 -19.60 -26.63
N VAL A 106 -22.09 -19.60 -25.46
CA VAL A 106 -22.28 -20.61 -24.41
C VAL A 106 -22.94 -20.07 -23.14
N ILE A 107 -23.21 -18.77 -23.07
CA ILE A 107 -23.95 -18.13 -21.97
C ILE A 107 -25.45 -18.49 -22.09
N GLY A 108 -25.89 -19.48 -21.31
CA GLY A 108 -27.29 -19.91 -21.19
C GLY A 108 -27.46 -21.33 -20.62
N THR A 109 -28.65 -21.63 -20.09
CA THR A 109 -28.97 -22.96 -19.47
C THR A 109 -29.11 -24.11 -20.47
N THR A 110 -29.02 -23.82 -21.77
CA THR A 110 -29.17 -24.79 -22.87
C THR A 110 -27.85 -25.28 -23.43
N ALA A 111 -26.71 -24.70 -23.03
CA ALA A 111 -25.39 -25.15 -23.44
C ALA A 111 -24.99 -26.44 -22.70
N SER A 112 -24.43 -27.40 -23.44
CA SER A 112 -23.86 -28.63 -22.88
C SER A 112 -22.50 -28.39 -22.23
N GLU A 113 -22.08 -29.29 -21.34
CA GLU A 113 -20.75 -29.29 -20.74
C GLU A 113 -19.65 -29.40 -21.80
N GLU A 114 -19.82 -30.24 -22.82
CA GLU A 114 -18.86 -30.35 -23.92
C GLU A 114 -18.72 -29.04 -24.72
N GLN A 115 -19.81 -28.29 -24.90
CA GLN A 115 -19.76 -26.99 -25.58
C GLN A 115 -19.03 -25.95 -24.74
N ARG A 116 -19.23 -25.93 -23.41
CA ARG A 116 -18.50 -25.04 -22.49
C ARG A 116 -17.01 -25.38 -22.44
N SER A 117 -16.66 -26.66 -22.35
CA SER A 117 -15.27 -27.12 -22.39
C SER A 117 -14.58 -26.75 -23.71
N ALA A 118 -15.28 -26.86 -24.84
CA ALA A 118 -14.75 -26.41 -26.14
C ALA A 118 -14.52 -24.88 -26.19
N ALA A 119 -15.41 -24.08 -25.61
CA ALA A 119 -15.22 -22.63 -25.50
C ALA A 119 -14.03 -22.29 -24.58
N ALA A 120 -13.89 -22.95 -23.43
CA ALA A 120 -12.75 -22.76 -22.53
C ALA A 120 -11.40 -23.07 -23.22
N MET A 121 -11.33 -24.13 -24.04
CA MET A 121 -10.15 -24.41 -24.86
C MET A 121 -9.83 -23.31 -25.88
N GLN A 122 -10.87 -22.70 -26.50
CA GLN A 122 -10.67 -21.57 -27.42
C GLN A 122 -10.14 -20.34 -26.70
N VAL A 123 -10.66 -20.03 -25.51
CA VAL A 123 -10.16 -18.94 -24.65
C VAL A 123 -8.70 -19.18 -24.29
N ASN A 124 -8.34 -20.42 -23.94
CA ASN A 124 -6.97 -20.79 -23.60
C ASN A 124 -5.97 -20.56 -24.76
N GLU A 125 -6.34 -20.95 -25.98
CA GLU A 125 -5.50 -20.68 -27.17
C GLU A 125 -5.38 -19.18 -27.44
N ALA A 126 -6.45 -18.41 -27.24
CA ALA A 126 -6.41 -16.96 -27.40
C ALA A 126 -5.49 -16.29 -26.39
N ILE A 127 -5.45 -16.75 -25.12
CA ILE A 127 -4.52 -16.25 -24.09
C ILE A 127 -3.06 -16.41 -24.57
N LEU A 128 -2.70 -17.58 -25.11
CA LEU A 128 -1.34 -17.84 -25.60
C LEU A 128 -0.98 -16.93 -26.78
N GLN A 129 -1.88 -16.78 -27.75
CA GLN A 129 -1.66 -15.91 -28.91
C GLN A 129 -1.56 -14.43 -28.53
N LEU A 130 -2.34 -14.02 -27.54
CA LEU A 130 -2.34 -12.66 -27.01
C LEU A 130 -1.06 -12.35 -26.24
N MET A 131 -0.53 -13.31 -25.49
CA MET A 131 0.79 -13.25 -24.87
C MET A 131 1.90 -13.11 -25.93
N ASP A 132 1.83 -13.88 -27.02
CA ASP A 132 2.79 -13.75 -28.13
C ASP A 132 2.72 -12.38 -28.80
N ALA A 133 1.52 -11.82 -28.97
CA ALA A 133 1.34 -10.46 -29.49
C ALA A 133 1.88 -9.39 -28.53
N GLY A 134 1.66 -9.54 -27.22
CA GLY A 134 2.25 -8.69 -26.18
C GLY A 134 3.77 -8.78 -26.10
N ASN A 135 4.35 -9.92 -26.51
CA ASN A 135 5.79 -10.15 -26.58
C ASN A 135 6.40 -9.84 -27.95
N GLN A 136 5.68 -9.13 -28.82
CA GLN A 136 6.19 -8.80 -30.15
C GLN A 136 7.44 -7.92 -30.08
N ASN A 137 8.46 -8.31 -30.84
CA ASN A 137 9.74 -7.63 -30.93
C ASN A 137 9.87 -6.87 -32.26
N PHE A 138 10.26 -5.60 -32.19
CA PHE A 138 10.56 -4.78 -33.34
C PHE A 138 12.00 -4.24 -33.25
N ARG A 139 12.85 -4.66 -34.18
CA ARG A 139 14.27 -4.23 -34.29
C ARG A 139 15.08 -4.44 -32.99
N GLY A 140 14.81 -5.52 -32.26
CA GLY A 140 15.52 -5.87 -31.03
C GLY A 140 14.92 -5.27 -29.75
N ARG A 141 13.77 -4.59 -29.84
CA ARG A 141 13.06 -3.98 -28.71
C ARG A 141 11.65 -4.54 -28.61
N TYR A 142 11.19 -4.86 -27.41
CA TYR A 142 9.82 -5.26 -27.16
C TYR A 142 8.89 -4.04 -27.19
N LEU A 143 7.73 -4.18 -27.83
CA LEU A 143 6.80 -3.06 -28.06
C LEU A 143 6.13 -2.58 -26.77
N PHE A 144 5.78 -3.51 -25.88
CA PHE A 144 4.96 -3.26 -24.70
C PHE A 144 5.73 -3.34 -23.37
N ALA A 145 7.06 -3.28 -23.38
CA ALA A 145 7.88 -3.35 -22.16
C ALA A 145 7.96 -2.03 -21.37
N GLY A 146 7.42 -0.93 -21.89
CA GLY A 146 7.72 0.41 -21.38
C GLY A 146 9.15 0.83 -21.76
N SER A 147 9.90 1.42 -20.82
CA SER A 147 11.28 1.84 -21.04
C SER A 147 12.28 0.68 -20.96
N THR A 148 11.91 -0.46 -20.35
CA THR A 148 12.74 -1.68 -20.25
C THR A 148 12.69 -2.55 -21.51
N THR A 149 12.92 -1.93 -22.67
CA THR A 149 12.74 -2.52 -24.03
C THR A 149 13.48 -3.83 -24.34
N LEU A 150 14.42 -4.27 -23.50
CA LEU A 150 15.21 -5.49 -23.69
C LEU A 150 14.67 -6.69 -22.89
N VAL A 151 13.73 -6.46 -21.97
CA VAL A 151 13.12 -7.49 -21.13
C VAL A 151 11.84 -7.98 -21.80
N ARG A 152 11.62 -9.30 -21.80
CA ARG A 152 10.38 -9.89 -22.29
C ARG A 152 9.21 -9.44 -21.40
N PRO A 153 8.17 -8.76 -21.93
CA PRO A 153 7.09 -8.21 -21.12
C PRO A 153 6.25 -9.25 -20.39
N PHE A 154 5.75 -10.27 -21.08
CA PHE A 154 4.79 -11.23 -20.55
C PHE A 154 5.36 -12.64 -20.44
N GLU A 155 5.11 -13.30 -19.32
CA GLU A 155 5.52 -14.69 -19.08
C GLU A 155 4.45 -15.43 -18.30
N MET A 156 4.16 -16.68 -18.68
CA MET A 156 3.23 -17.54 -17.95
C MET A 156 3.88 -18.04 -16.66
N VAL A 157 3.19 -17.90 -15.53
CA VAL A 157 3.60 -18.40 -14.22
C VAL A 157 2.58 -19.44 -13.74
N GLY A 158 3.04 -20.63 -13.38
CA GLY A 158 2.15 -21.73 -12.97
C GLY A 158 1.22 -22.21 -14.10
N GLN A 159 0.00 -22.60 -13.74
CA GLN A 159 -1.05 -23.06 -14.67
C GLN A 159 -2.14 -21.99 -14.94
N GLY A 160 -2.04 -20.80 -14.32
CA GLY A 160 -3.16 -19.86 -14.19
C GLY A 160 -2.84 -18.36 -14.26
N ALA A 161 -1.58 -17.92 -14.19
CA ALA A 161 -1.24 -16.49 -14.16
C ALA A 161 -0.27 -16.05 -15.26
N VAL A 162 -0.34 -14.76 -15.58
CA VAL A 162 0.60 -14.07 -16.48
C VAL A 162 1.32 -12.96 -15.73
N SER A 163 2.64 -13.03 -15.68
CA SER A 163 3.51 -12.01 -15.07
C SER A 163 3.93 -10.94 -16.07
N TYR A 164 3.96 -9.68 -15.62
CA TYR A 164 4.46 -8.54 -16.36
C TYR A 164 5.81 -8.01 -15.83
N ASN A 165 6.84 -8.17 -16.65
CA ASN A 165 8.22 -7.76 -16.36
C ASN A 165 8.62 -6.40 -16.98
N GLY A 166 7.66 -5.68 -17.57
CA GLY A 166 7.88 -4.31 -18.04
C GLY A 166 7.74 -3.26 -16.94
N ASN A 167 7.72 -1.99 -17.33
CA ASN A 167 7.38 -0.85 -16.46
C ASN A 167 6.33 0.06 -17.11
N GLU A 168 5.92 1.08 -16.35
CA GLU A 168 4.94 2.11 -16.77
C GLU A 168 5.60 3.30 -17.47
N ASP A 169 6.93 3.39 -17.42
CA ASP A 169 7.66 4.48 -18.06
C ASP A 169 7.55 4.42 -19.58
N THR A 170 7.25 5.57 -20.18
CA THR A 170 7.22 5.71 -21.64
C THR A 170 8.62 6.03 -22.19
N LEU A 171 8.83 5.70 -23.47
CA LEU A 171 10.06 6.01 -24.19
C LEU A 171 9.99 7.44 -24.73
N LEU A 172 10.87 8.29 -24.21
CA LEU A 172 11.04 9.66 -24.72
C LEU A 172 12.10 9.70 -25.82
N SER A 173 11.78 10.37 -26.93
CA SER A 173 12.70 10.60 -28.03
C SER A 173 12.64 12.06 -28.47
N TYR A 174 13.75 12.60 -28.95
CA TYR A 174 13.79 13.96 -29.47
C TYR A 174 13.01 14.06 -30.78
N SER A 175 11.97 14.89 -30.79
CA SER A 175 11.19 15.25 -31.97
C SER A 175 11.59 16.59 -32.58
N ASP A 176 12.32 17.41 -31.83
CA ASP A 176 12.99 18.62 -32.29
C ASP A 176 14.19 18.94 -31.36
N VAL A 177 14.94 20.01 -31.65
CA VAL A 177 15.96 20.55 -30.76
C VAL A 177 15.30 20.94 -29.45
N ASP A 178 15.65 20.24 -28.37
CA ASP A 178 15.13 20.43 -27.01
C ASP A 178 13.62 20.11 -26.80
N LEU A 179 12.99 19.38 -27.74
CA LEU A 179 11.62 18.87 -27.57
C LEU A 179 11.62 17.33 -27.51
N LEU A 180 11.12 16.78 -26.41
CA LEU A 180 10.93 15.35 -26.21
C LEU A 180 9.48 14.97 -26.53
N PHE A 181 9.30 13.77 -27.09
CA PHE A 181 8.01 13.19 -27.44
C PHE A 181 7.95 11.73 -27.01
N GLU A 182 6.78 11.26 -26.58
CA GLU A 182 6.54 9.87 -26.19
C GLU A 182 6.37 8.97 -27.42
N THR A 183 7.06 7.83 -27.43
CA THR A 183 7.23 7.01 -28.64
C THR A 183 6.77 5.57 -28.50
N ASN A 184 6.05 5.25 -27.43
CA ASN A 184 5.42 3.96 -27.21
C ASN A 184 4.14 4.09 -26.37
N VAL A 185 3.47 2.95 -26.22
CA VAL A 185 2.45 2.69 -25.19
C VAL A 185 2.93 1.48 -24.38
N THR A 186 2.63 1.43 -23.09
CA THR A 186 3.14 0.39 -22.20
C THR A 186 2.19 -0.82 -22.14
N GLY A 187 2.72 -1.99 -21.77
CA GLY A 187 1.91 -3.19 -21.58
C GLY A 187 0.95 -3.07 -20.41
N SER A 188 1.36 -2.36 -19.35
CA SER A 188 0.47 -2.02 -18.23
C SER A 188 -0.76 -1.24 -18.71
N TYR A 189 -0.59 -0.22 -19.56
CA TYR A 189 -1.68 0.61 -20.04
C TYR A 189 -2.59 -0.11 -21.06
N VAL A 190 -2.02 -0.94 -21.95
CA VAL A 190 -2.77 -1.62 -23.01
C VAL A 190 -3.49 -2.88 -22.50
N PHE A 191 -2.85 -3.65 -21.62
CA PHE A 191 -3.36 -4.94 -21.16
C PHE A 191 -3.90 -4.88 -19.72
N GLY A 192 -3.75 -3.76 -19.00
CA GLY A 192 -4.05 -3.70 -17.56
C GLY A 192 -3.15 -4.66 -16.78
N ALA A 193 -1.87 -4.75 -17.14
CA ALA A 193 -0.99 -5.83 -16.68
C ALA A 193 -0.47 -5.68 -15.23
N ILE A 194 -0.77 -4.56 -14.58
CA ILE A 194 -0.40 -4.26 -13.20
C ILE A 194 -1.70 -3.89 -12.48
N SER A 195 -1.91 -4.41 -11.27
CA SER A 195 -3.09 -4.08 -10.47
C SER A 195 -3.14 -2.61 -10.10
N GLU A 196 -4.33 -2.16 -9.67
CA GLU A 196 -4.42 -0.97 -8.84
C GLU A 196 -3.57 -1.14 -7.57
N PRO A 197 -2.99 -0.05 -7.03
CA PRO A 197 -2.22 -0.12 -5.80
C PRO A 197 -3.11 -0.44 -4.61
N VAL A 198 -2.69 -1.45 -3.84
CA VAL A 198 -3.05 -1.55 -2.43
C VAL A 198 -2.32 -0.42 -1.74
N ARG A 199 -3.05 0.67 -1.48
CA ARG A 199 -2.49 1.89 -0.92
C ARG A 199 -2.25 1.73 0.56
N GLY A 200 -1.05 2.08 1.01
CA GLY A 200 -0.75 2.26 2.42
C GLY A 200 -1.61 3.38 2.99
N SER A 201 -2.73 3.02 3.63
CA SER A 201 -3.67 4.01 4.18
C SER A 201 -3.18 4.67 5.47
N VAL A 202 -2.04 4.21 5.99
CA VAL A 202 -1.44 4.69 7.23
C VAL A 202 -0.35 5.69 6.88
N ASP A 203 -0.47 6.89 7.45
CA ASP A 203 0.62 7.85 7.47
C ASP A 203 1.74 7.32 8.37
N LEU A 204 2.92 7.14 7.78
CA LEU A 204 4.10 6.67 8.47
C LEU A 204 4.82 7.78 9.25
N ASP A 205 4.45 9.04 9.03
CA ASP A 205 4.91 10.26 9.74
C ASP A 205 6.36 10.16 10.26
N PRO A 206 7.36 10.30 9.37
CA PRO A 206 8.76 10.23 9.74
C PRO A 206 9.19 11.25 10.79
N VAL A 207 9.95 10.82 11.80
CA VAL A 207 10.48 11.70 12.85
C VAL A 207 11.41 12.77 12.28
N LEU A 208 11.26 14.00 12.76
CA LEU A 208 12.15 15.11 12.45
C LEU A 208 13.55 14.88 13.08
N ALA A 209 14.54 14.68 12.22
CA ALA A 209 15.94 14.51 12.58
C ALA A 209 16.77 15.74 12.21
N PHE A 210 17.98 15.84 12.78
CA PHE A 210 18.89 16.97 12.54
C PHE A 210 19.24 17.16 11.05
N ASP A 211 19.34 16.05 10.31
CA ASP A 211 19.68 16.01 8.89
C ASP A 211 18.47 16.03 7.95
N THR A 212 17.24 16.13 8.49
CA THR A 212 16.03 16.29 7.68
C THR A 212 16.13 17.56 6.85
N ARG A 213 15.96 17.43 5.53
CA ARG A 213 16.15 18.55 4.60
C ARG A 213 14.95 19.48 4.62
N LEU A 214 15.20 20.78 4.47
CA LEU A 214 14.13 21.78 4.40
C LEU A 214 13.21 21.60 3.21
N ALA A 215 13.69 21.00 2.11
CA ALA A 215 12.88 20.69 0.93
C ALA A 215 11.87 19.56 1.16
N ASP A 216 12.03 18.80 2.25
CA ASP A 216 11.30 17.56 2.51
C ASP A 216 10.16 17.77 3.51
N LEU A 217 10.11 18.95 4.12
CA LEU A 217 9.11 19.30 5.12
C LEU A 217 7.80 19.73 4.44
N ARG A 218 6.72 19.71 5.22
CA ARG A 218 5.36 20.14 4.86
C ARG A 218 4.80 19.30 3.71
N GLY A 219 4.93 17.98 3.81
CA GLY A 219 4.52 17.05 2.76
C GLY A 219 5.28 17.28 1.44
N GLY A 220 6.56 17.70 1.53
CA GLY A 220 7.43 17.90 0.38
C GLY A 220 7.25 19.25 -0.35
N GLN A 221 6.43 20.15 0.18
CA GLN A 221 6.38 21.54 -0.31
C GLN A 221 7.67 22.31 -0.02
N GLY A 222 8.35 21.91 1.04
CA GLY A 222 9.56 22.52 1.55
C GLY A 222 9.36 23.86 2.25
N ILE A 223 10.43 24.33 2.88
CA ILE A 223 10.52 25.64 3.53
C ILE A 223 11.13 26.64 2.55
N SER A 224 10.50 27.81 2.42
CA SER A 224 11.02 28.88 1.56
C SER A 224 12.31 29.47 2.13
N SER A 225 13.27 29.73 1.25
CA SER A 225 14.49 30.45 1.62
C SER A 225 14.14 31.91 1.94
N GLY A 226 14.42 32.34 3.15
CA GLY A 226 14.12 33.71 3.60
C GLY A 226 14.83 34.06 4.90
N SER A 227 14.39 35.16 5.52
CA SER A 227 14.91 35.59 6.81
C SER A 227 13.77 35.66 7.82
N ILE A 228 14.09 35.38 9.07
CA ILE A 228 13.18 35.52 10.21
C ILE A 228 13.73 36.57 11.18
N ALA A 229 12.84 37.21 11.94
CA ALA A 229 13.20 38.17 12.97
C ALA A 229 12.84 37.60 14.34
N ILE A 230 13.82 37.45 15.23
CA ILE A 230 13.60 37.03 16.62
C ILE A 230 13.87 38.23 17.52
N SER A 231 12.93 38.53 18.42
CA SER A 231 13.03 39.64 19.36
C SER A 231 12.75 39.20 20.78
N ASP A 232 13.38 39.86 21.75
CA ASP A 232 13.09 39.74 23.18
C ASP A 232 12.21 40.88 23.71
N GLY A 233 11.59 41.66 22.81
CA GLY A 233 10.78 42.84 23.09
C GLY A 233 11.53 44.16 23.02
N ASP A 234 12.85 44.16 23.26
CA ASP A 234 13.70 45.36 23.28
C ASP A 234 14.69 45.37 22.09
N ASP A 235 15.33 44.24 21.83
CA ASP A 235 16.27 44.02 20.73
C ASP A 235 15.70 43.00 19.72
N THR A 236 16.13 43.10 18.47
CA THR A 236 15.72 42.19 17.39
C THR A 236 16.94 41.71 16.60
N SER A 237 17.06 40.40 16.45
CA SER A 237 18.02 39.74 15.56
C SER A 237 17.34 39.31 14.27
N ILE A 238 17.96 39.59 13.13
CA ILE A 238 17.50 39.11 11.81
C ILE A 238 18.40 37.97 11.38
N ILE A 239 17.80 36.80 11.14
CA ILE A 239 18.50 35.57 10.81
C ILE A 239 18.18 35.19 9.37
N ASP A 240 19.21 35.06 8.54
CA ASP A 240 19.08 34.65 7.14
C ASP A 240 19.22 33.13 7.04
N ILE A 241 18.14 32.46 6.62
CA ILE A 241 18.03 31.00 6.49
C ILE A 241 18.34 30.55 5.05
N SER A 242 18.60 31.47 4.11
CA SER A 242 18.82 31.12 2.71
C SER A 242 20.02 30.19 2.45
N GLY A 243 20.96 30.11 3.40
CA GLY A 243 22.10 29.19 3.35
C GLY A 243 21.86 27.81 3.98
N ALA A 244 20.71 27.57 4.62
CA ALA A 244 20.39 26.32 5.30
C ALA A 244 19.86 25.27 4.31
N ALA A 245 20.31 24.03 4.46
CA ALA A 245 19.79 22.88 3.71
C ALA A 245 18.95 21.94 4.60
N THR A 246 19.25 21.85 5.89
CA THR A 246 18.54 20.98 6.85
C THR A 246 17.92 21.77 8.00
N ILE A 247 17.02 21.13 8.74
CA ILE A 247 16.46 21.72 9.96
C ILE A 247 17.54 21.92 11.04
N GLY A 248 18.57 21.08 11.06
CA GLY A 248 19.77 21.27 11.88
C GLY A 248 20.51 22.56 11.57
N ASP A 249 20.70 22.89 10.29
CA ASP A 249 21.30 24.17 9.88
C ASP A 249 20.46 25.37 10.38
N VAL A 250 19.13 25.27 10.29
CA VAL A 250 18.21 26.31 10.80
C VAL A 250 18.34 26.46 12.30
N ALA A 251 18.28 25.36 13.04
CA ALA A 251 18.39 25.37 14.49
C ALA A 251 19.73 25.98 14.94
N GLN A 252 20.82 25.65 14.24
CA GLN A 252 22.13 26.22 14.49
C GLN A 252 22.18 27.72 14.20
N LEU A 253 21.66 28.17 13.04
CA LEU A 253 21.60 29.59 12.68
C LEU A 253 20.80 30.43 13.68
N ILE A 254 19.68 29.89 14.18
CA ILE A 254 18.87 30.55 15.21
C ILE A 254 19.67 30.72 16.51
N ARG A 255 20.27 29.63 16.98
CA ARG A 255 21.01 29.62 18.24
C ARG A 255 22.26 30.51 18.21
N ASP A 256 22.96 30.58 17.08
CA ASP A 256 24.18 31.37 16.92
C ASP A 256 23.92 32.88 16.77
N ASN A 257 22.65 33.30 16.57
CA ASN A 257 22.27 34.70 16.33
C ASN A 257 21.16 35.19 17.28
N PRO A 258 21.34 35.12 18.61
CA PRO A 258 20.35 35.61 19.56
C PRO A 258 20.20 37.14 19.50
N PRO A 259 19.08 37.71 20.00
CA PRO A 259 18.97 39.14 20.29
C PRO A 259 20.15 39.63 21.15
N ALA A 260 20.54 40.89 20.98
CA ALA A 260 21.76 41.42 21.60
C ALA A 260 21.72 41.26 23.14
N GLY A 261 22.76 40.65 23.71
CA GLY A 261 22.85 40.42 25.15
C GLY A 261 22.03 39.24 25.68
N ARG A 262 21.32 38.50 24.81
CA ARG A 262 20.56 37.29 25.15
C ARG A 262 21.27 36.03 24.68
N THR A 263 20.80 34.89 25.17
CA THR A 263 21.10 33.56 24.64
C THR A 263 19.78 32.87 24.30
N LEU A 264 19.77 32.11 23.20
CA LEU A 264 18.63 31.30 22.78
C LEU A 264 18.97 29.84 23.01
N GLU A 265 18.00 29.09 23.51
CA GLU A 265 18.04 27.64 23.37
C GLU A 265 17.12 27.23 22.24
N VAL A 266 17.64 26.33 21.43
CA VAL A 266 16.92 25.70 20.34
C VAL A 266 17.03 24.22 20.56
N GLU A 267 15.90 23.55 20.44
CA GLU A 267 15.77 22.10 20.45
C GLU A 267 14.97 21.73 19.22
N ILE A 268 15.46 20.77 18.45
CA ILE A 268 14.65 20.10 17.43
C ILE A 268 13.81 19.11 18.23
N THR A 269 12.49 19.14 18.13
CA THR A 269 11.57 18.14 18.71
C THR A 269 11.33 17.03 17.68
N THR A 270 10.49 16.05 17.98
CA THR A 270 10.22 14.93 17.06
C THR A 270 9.41 15.37 15.84
N THR A 271 8.74 16.52 15.92
CA THR A 271 7.87 17.06 14.87
C THR A 271 8.24 18.50 14.45
N GLY A 272 8.91 19.28 15.31
CA GLY A 272 9.15 20.70 15.05
C GLY A 272 10.36 21.31 15.75
N LEU A 273 10.32 22.63 15.96
CA LEU A 273 11.37 23.39 16.64
C LEU A 273 10.84 23.99 17.94
N LYS A 274 11.61 23.87 19.02
CA LYS A 274 11.35 24.47 20.31
C LYS A 274 12.40 25.52 20.62
N ILE A 275 11.95 26.75 20.90
CA ILE A 275 12.81 27.91 21.09
C ILE A 275 12.45 28.60 22.41
N ARG A 276 13.47 28.91 23.21
CA ARG A 276 13.31 29.66 24.48
C ARG A 276 14.43 30.68 24.65
N LEU A 277 14.12 31.80 25.30
CA LEU A 277 15.15 32.70 25.83
C LEU A 277 15.74 32.05 27.09
N ASN A 278 17.06 31.97 27.16
CA ASN A 278 17.76 31.44 28.32
C ASN A 278 18.23 32.62 29.18
N GLN A 279 17.51 33.00 30.26
CA GLN A 279 18.01 33.88 31.34
C GLN A 279 16.97 34.25 32.44
N ASP A 280 17.49 34.74 33.58
CA ASP A 280 16.79 35.27 34.77
C ASP A 280 16.16 36.68 34.60
N GLU A 281 16.40 37.36 33.48
CA GLU A 281 15.90 38.72 33.23
C GLU A 281 14.59 38.73 32.42
N PRO A 282 13.64 39.65 32.69
CA PRO A 282 12.41 39.77 31.92
C PRO A 282 12.68 39.93 30.42
N GLY A 283 11.91 39.26 29.59
CA GLY A 283 11.97 39.36 28.13
C GLY A 283 10.64 38.93 27.54
N ASP A 284 10.42 39.28 26.27
CA ASP A 284 9.22 38.96 25.50
C ASP A 284 9.60 38.32 24.17
N LEU A 285 9.78 37.00 24.16
CA LEU A 285 10.18 36.25 22.97
C LEU A 285 9.08 36.34 21.90
N SER A 286 9.41 36.91 20.74
CA SER A 286 8.56 36.91 19.55
C SER A 286 9.37 36.55 18.30
N ILE A 287 8.73 35.86 17.37
CA ILE A 287 9.34 35.41 16.11
C ILE A 287 8.42 35.87 14.99
N ASN A 288 8.95 36.71 14.09
CA ASN A 288 8.20 37.39 13.04
C ASN A 288 8.80 37.15 11.65
N GLU A 289 7.97 37.29 10.62
CA GLU A 289 8.44 37.31 9.24
C GLU A 289 9.23 38.58 8.90
N VAL A 290 10.23 38.45 8.04
CA VAL A 290 10.95 39.61 7.49
C VAL A 290 10.37 39.98 6.12
N GLY A 291 9.85 41.21 6.01
CA GLY A 291 9.36 41.75 4.74
C GLY A 291 8.06 41.08 4.28
N ARG A 292 8.12 40.31 3.19
CA ARG A 292 6.98 39.53 2.62
C ARG A 292 7.23 38.02 2.69
N GLY A 293 8.19 37.58 3.50
CA GLY A 293 8.49 36.16 3.70
C GLY A 293 7.36 35.42 4.42
N THR A 294 7.41 34.09 4.34
CA THR A 294 6.54 33.15 5.08
C THR A 294 7.37 32.06 5.76
N THR A 295 8.64 32.35 6.08
CA THR A 295 9.61 31.35 6.55
C THR A 295 9.33 30.93 7.99
N ALA A 296 9.04 31.88 8.88
CA ALA A 296 8.72 31.59 10.28
C ALA A 296 7.41 30.80 10.41
N SER A 297 6.42 31.12 9.58
CA SER A 297 5.15 30.38 9.51
C SER A 297 5.34 28.97 8.97
N GLN A 298 6.17 28.80 7.93
CA GLN A 298 6.45 27.49 7.37
C GLN A 298 7.27 26.61 8.33
N LEU A 299 8.13 27.21 9.15
CA LEU A 299 8.83 26.53 10.24
C LEU A 299 7.96 26.29 11.47
N GLY A 300 6.66 26.64 11.43
CA GLY A 300 5.73 26.43 12.55
C GLY A 300 5.99 27.31 13.78
N ILE A 301 6.97 28.21 13.74
CA ILE A 301 7.45 28.99 14.90
C ILE A 301 6.96 30.45 14.91
N LEU A 302 6.11 30.85 13.97
CA LEU A 302 5.61 32.24 13.88
C LEU A 302 4.85 32.62 15.16
N THR A 303 5.35 33.62 15.85
CA THR A 303 4.80 34.10 17.13
C THR A 303 4.78 35.63 17.13
N GLU A 304 3.74 36.22 16.53
CA GLU A 304 3.61 37.67 16.36
C GLU A 304 3.37 38.43 17.67
N ARG A 305 2.80 37.75 18.66
CA ARG A 305 2.63 38.26 20.02
C ARG A 305 3.64 37.57 20.90
N GLY A 306 4.46 38.35 21.61
CA GLY A 306 5.49 37.77 22.45
C GLY A 306 4.92 36.90 23.57
N VAL A 307 5.66 35.84 23.91
CA VAL A 307 5.30 34.83 24.92
C VAL A 307 5.98 35.08 26.27
N GLY A 308 6.55 36.26 26.49
CA GLY A 308 7.36 36.52 27.67
C GLY A 308 8.64 35.65 27.67
N LEU A 309 8.91 35.03 28.83
CA LEU A 309 9.92 33.98 29.00
C LEU A 309 9.37 32.57 28.70
N GLY A 310 8.19 32.50 28.07
CA GLY A 310 7.59 31.25 27.62
C GLY A 310 8.39 30.59 26.50
N ILE A 311 8.00 29.36 26.20
CA ILE A 311 8.59 28.55 25.14
C ILE A 311 7.75 28.73 23.87
N VAL A 312 8.40 28.94 22.73
CA VAL A 312 7.78 28.81 21.41
C VAL A 312 8.00 27.38 20.96
N GLU A 313 6.94 26.60 20.90
CA GLU A 313 6.95 25.24 20.37
C GLU A 313 6.28 25.26 18.99
N GLY A 314 7.03 24.83 17.97
CA GLY A 314 6.61 24.85 16.59
C GLY A 314 5.57 23.77 16.29
N GLU A 315 4.72 24.05 15.30
CA GLU A 315 3.84 23.03 14.71
C GLU A 315 4.65 21.91 14.05
N ASP A 316 3.96 20.79 13.83
CA ASP A 316 4.52 19.65 13.10
C ASP A 316 4.91 20.07 11.68
N LEU A 317 6.15 19.76 11.33
CA LEU A 317 6.76 20.08 10.05
C LEU A 317 6.54 18.99 9.01
N ASP A 318 5.88 17.88 9.33
CA ASP A 318 5.39 16.86 8.40
C ASP A 318 6.45 16.45 7.36
N PRO A 319 7.53 15.75 7.77
CA PRO A 319 8.60 15.34 6.88
C PRO A 319 8.17 14.20 5.94
N ILE A 320 8.51 14.28 4.65
CA ILE A 320 8.19 13.19 3.71
C ILE A 320 8.98 11.91 3.97
N LEU A 321 8.36 10.78 3.62
CA LEU A 321 8.99 9.48 3.54
C LEU A 321 10.02 9.44 2.40
N ARG A 322 11.24 9.02 2.72
CA ARG A 322 12.31 8.76 1.75
C ARG A 322 12.77 7.32 1.84
N LYS A 323 13.39 6.85 0.76
CA LYS A 323 14.14 5.59 0.76
C LYS A 323 15.19 5.53 1.88
N THR A 324 15.78 6.66 2.25
CA THR A 324 16.78 6.75 3.33
C THR A 324 16.17 6.94 4.72
N THR A 325 14.85 7.09 4.86
CA THR A 325 14.20 7.18 6.17
C THR A 325 14.40 5.85 6.91
N LYS A 326 14.76 5.91 8.19
CA LYS A 326 14.95 4.71 9.01
C LYS A 326 13.61 4.15 9.46
N LEU A 327 13.54 2.83 9.58
CA LEU A 327 12.32 2.17 10.07
C LEU A 327 12.05 2.40 11.56
N ASP A 328 13.09 2.72 12.34
CA ASP A 328 12.93 3.14 13.74
C ASP A 328 12.26 4.51 13.86
N ASP A 329 12.34 5.33 12.80
CA ASP A 329 11.90 6.71 12.77
C ASP A 329 10.56 6.86 12.03
N ILE A 330 9.83 5.77 11.80
CA ILE A 330 8.45 5.79 11.28
C ILE A 330 7.47 5.34 12.36
N ARG A 331 6.23 5.83 12.32
CA ARG A 331 5.09 5.42 13.17
C ARG A 331 5.23 5.71 14.68
N GLY A 332 6.29 6.39 15.08
CA GLY A 332 6.51 6.75 16.48
C GLY A 332 7.88 7.34 16.68
N SER A 333 8.10 7.81 17.91
CA SER A 333 9.33 8.46 18.31
C SER A 333 9.80 7.99 19.67
N ARG A 334 11.12 7.99 19.86
CA ARG A 334 11.76 7.67 21.13
C ARG A 334 11.63 8.85 22.08
N SER A 335 11.31 8.55 23.34
CA SER A 335 11.36 9.55 24.41
C SER A 335 12.79 10.08 24.55
N ARG A 336 12.96 11.40 24.66
CA ARG A 336 14.28 12.01 24.74
C ARG A 336 14.33 13.24 25.63
N ALA A 337 15.52 13.57 26.12
CA ALA A 337 15.80 14.79 26.84
C ALA A 337 17.12 15.39 26.34
N VAL A 338 17.14 16.70 26.12
CA VAL A 338 18.40 17.44 26.00
C VAL A 338 18.88 17.79 27.40
N VAL A 339 19.98 17.18 27.81
CA VAL A 339 20.67 17.51 29.06
C VAL A 339 21.60 18.67 28.79
N ARG A 340 21.32 19.81 29.42
CA ARG A 340 22.12 21.03 29.25
C ARG A 340 23.07 21.21 30.41
N GLY A 341 24.35 21.42 30.12
CA GLY A 341 25.33 21.68 31.17
C GLY A 341 25.63 23.18 31.34
N ALA A 342 26.40 23.49 32.38
CA ALA A 342 26.65 24.87 32.81
C ALA A 342 27.79 25.58 32.04
N SER A 343 28.41 24.93 31.05
CA SER A 343 29.56 25.42 30.27
C SER A 343 29.40 25.01 28.81
N ASP A 344 30.21 25.55 27.91
CA ASP A 344 30.25 25.05 26.52
C ASP A 344 30.72 23.57 26.48
N ASP A 345 30.38 22.85 25.40
CA ASP A 345 30.86 21.50 25.06
C ASP A 345 30.43 20.37 26.04
N ASN A 346 29.30 20.54 26.74
CA ASN A 346 28.74 19.54 27.68
C ASN A 346 27.25 19.20 27.48
N ASP A 347 26.59 19.73 26.45
CA ASP A 347 25.21 19.36 26.15
C ASP A 347 25.16 18.01 25.44
N PHE A 348 24.23 17.15 25.88
CA PHE A 348 24.03 15.84 25.28
C PHE A 348 22.56 15.45 25.29
N ILE A 349 22.22 14.52 24.40
CA ILE A 349 20.86 14.00 24.24
C ILE A 349 20.82 12.62 24.88
N LEU A 350 19.90 12.45 25.82
CA LEU A 350 19.46 11.15 26.31
C LEU A 350 18.25 10.72 25.48
N GLU A 351 18.26 9.49 24.95
CA GLU A 351 17.21 8.98 24.08
C GLU A 351 16.86 7.53 24.47
N ALA A 352 15.57 7.24 24.55
CA ALA A 352 15.05 5.92 24.88
C ALA A 352 15.49 4.89 23.83
N THR A 353 15.59 3.64 24.22
CA THR A 353 15.94 2.55 23.29
C THR A 353 14.80 2.14 22.36
N ARG A 354 13.56 2.48 22.70
CA ARG A 354 12.34 2.10 21.98
C ARG A 354 11.40 3.28 21.79
N ASN A 355 10.57 3.20 20.75
CA ASN A 355 9.49 4.16 20.52
C ASN A 355 8.37 3.96 21.54
N GLY A 356 7.63 5.03 21.82
CA GLY A 356 6.51 5.01 22.76
C GLY A 356 6.60 6.10 23.82
N ASP A 357 5.48 6.31 24.51
CA ASP A 357 5.30 7.35 25.52
C ASP A 357 5.60 6.88 26.95
N ASP A 358 5.85 5.58 27.14
CA ASP A 358 6.03 4.94 28.44
C ASP A 358 7.26 5.43 29.22
N LEU A 359 8.27 5.93 28.50
CA LEU A 359 9.49 6.50 29.05
C LEU A 359 9.48 8.03 29.07
N ASN A 360 8.34 8.68 28.81
CA ASN A 360 8.18 10.12 29.02
C ASN A 360 8.10 10.46 30.51
N GLY A 361 8.53 11.66 30.88
CA GLY A 361 8.52 12.14 32.26
C GLY A 361 9.66 11.61 33.13
N VAL A 362 10.61 10.84 32.58
CA VAL A 362 11.77 10.35 33.34
C VAL A 362 12.71 11.52 33.63
N THR A 363 12.97 11.75 34.91
CA THR A 363 13.79 12.88 35.39
C THR A 363 15.24 12.46 35.59
N ILE A 364 16.16 13.33 35.20
CA ILE A 364 17.61 13.10 35.28
C ILE A 364 18.20 14.02 36.35
N ARG A 365 19.08 13.47 37.19
CA ARG A 365 19.76 14.23 38.23
C ARG A 365 21.21 13.83 38.37
N PHE A 366 22.11 14.82 38.39
CA PHE A 366 23.51 14.64 38.71
C PHE A 366 23.74 14.83 40.20
N VAL A 367 24.44 13.88 40.83
CA VAL A 367 24.74 13.92 42.27
C VAL A 367 26.25 13.87 42.43
N ASP A 368 26.81 14.83 43.17
CA ASP A 368 28.21 14.79 43.58
C ASP A 368 28.44 13.60 44.52
N ASP A 369 29.23 12.63 44.05
CA ASP A 369 29.66 11.45 44.79
C ASP A 369 31.18 11.47 44.92
N PRO A 370 31.73 11.81 46.10
CA PRO A 370 33.18 11.88 46.32
C PRO A 370 33.88 10.51 46.22
N GLY A 371 33.13 9.40 46.06
CA GLY A 371 33.65 8.08 45.78
C GLY A 371 33.85 7.77 44.28
N VAL A 372 33.32 8.60 43.39
CA VAL A 372 33.44 8.47 41.93
C VAL A 372 34.73 9.16 41.45
N THR A 373 35.32 8.64 40.37
CA THR A 373 36.46 9.27 39.67
C THR A 373 36.12 9.39 38.19
N PRO A 374 36.64 10.40 37.46
CA PRO A 374 36.37 10.56 36.03
C PRO A 374 36.57 9.28 35.22
N GLY A 375 35.56 8.89 34.44
CA GLY A 375 35.50 7.67 33.65
C GLY A 375 34.98 6.43 34.40
N ASN A 376 34.54 6.60 35.65
CA ASN A 376 33.90 5.56 36.47
C ASN A 376 32.59 6.07 37.11
N GLU A 377 31.86 6.93 36.39
CA GLU A 377 30.58 7.48 36.82
C GLU A 377 29.57 6.35 37.07
N THR A 378 28.69 6.55 38.04
CA THR A 378 27.66 5.55 38.40
C THR A 378 26.30 5.98 37.88
N VAL A 379 25.50 5.03 37.44
CA VAL A 379 24.14 5.27 36.94
C VAL A 379 23.16 4.39 37.72
N ASN A 380 22.17 5.01 38.32
CA ASN A 380 21.09 4.34 39.04
C ASN A 380 19.75 4.78 38.46
N TYR A 381 18.94 3.81 38.03
CA TYR A 381 17.60 4.07 37.49
C TYR A 381 16.55 3.41 38.39
N ASP A 382 15.61 4.22 38.89
CA ASP A 382 14.44 3.75 39.60
C ASP A 382 13.21 3.78 38.69
N PRO A 383 12.75 2.63 38.17
CA PRO A 383 11.60 2.57 37.27
C PRO A 383 10.27 2.90 37.98
N ALA A 384 10.18 2.80 39.31
CA ALA A 384 8.94 3.10 40.03
C ALA A 384 8.71 4.61 40.19
N THR A 385 9.78 5.38 40.30
CA THR A 385 9.72 6.84 40.43
C THR A 385 10.04 7.57 39.12
N GLY A 386 10.58 6.88 38.12
CA GLY A 386 11.00 7.47 36.85
C GLY A 386 12.18 8.42 37.04
N GLN A 387 13.15 8.04 37.88
CA GLN A 387 14.30 8.89 38.21
C GLN A 387 15.62 8.21 37.84
N ILE A 388 16.46 8.93 37.11
CA ILE A 388 17.85 8.55 36.80
C ILE A 388 18.76 9.42 37.66
N GLU A 389 19.52 8.79 38.54
CA GLU A 389 20.57 9.43 39.33
C GLU A 389 21.94 9.02 38.82
N ILE A 390 22.74 10.03 38.44
CA ILE A 390 24.09 9.83 37.92
C ILE A 390 25.09 10.40 38.93
N GLY A 391 25.92 9.52 39.50
CA GLY A 391 26.99 9.90 40.42
C GLY A 391 28.20 10.41 39.66
N ILE A 392 28.62 11.63 39.95
CA ILE A 392 29.74 12.33 39.31
C ILE A 392 30.75 12.84 40.34
N ASP A 393 31.99 13.09 39.93
CA ASP A 393 32.96 13.91 40.67
C ASP A 393 32.85 15.36 40.20
N GLU A 394 32.19 16.21 40.98
CA GLU A 394 31.87 17.59 40.59
C GLU A 394 33.14 18.40 40.29
N GLY A 395 33.19 19.00 39.09
CA GLY A 395 34.31 19.80 38.63
C GLY A 395 35.47 19.02 38.00
N ASN A 396 35.40 17.68 37.93
CA ASN A 396 36.35 16.84 37.20
C ASN A 396 35.71 15.94 36.13
N THR A 397 34.41 15.65 36.25
CA THR A 397 33.68 14.78 35.31
C THR A 397 33.32 15.51 34.03
N GLU A 398 33.74 14.98 32.88
CA GLU A 398 33.39 15.51 31.56
C GLU A 398 32.07 14.88 31.04
N ALA A 399 31.36 15.58 30.16
CA ALA A 399 30.12 15.07 29.55
C ALA A 399 30.32 13.72 28.84
N GLN A 400 31.47 13.52 28.20
CA GLN A 400 31.83 12.26 27.55
C GLN A 400 31.88 11.10 28.56
N ASN A 401 32.34 11.32 29.79
CA ASN A 401 32.40 10.28 30.81
C ASN A 401 30.98 9.85 31.24
N VAL A 402 30.07 10.81 31.41
CA VAL A 402 28.65 10.55 31.69
C VAL A 402 27.99 9.77 30.55
N ILE A 403 28.22 10.16 29.29
CA ILE A 403 27.67 9.47 28.12
C ILE A 403 28.14 8.01 28.07
N GLU A 404 29.42 7.77 28.31
CA GLU A 404 29.99 6.41 28.36
C GLU A 404 29.36 5.57 29.48
N ALA A 405 29.17 6.15 30.66
CA ALA A 405 28.53 5.47 31.78
C ALA A 405 27.05 5.12 31.51
N ILE A 406 26.30 6.03 30.89
CA ILE A 406 24.90 5.79 30.47
C ILE A 406 24.82 4.64 29.47
N ASN A 407 25.64 4.69 28.41
CA ASN A 407 25.64 3.66 27.37
C ASN A 407 26.13 2.31 27.90
N LEU A 408 27.06 2.29 28.86
CA LEU A 408 27.48 1.08 29.55
C LEU A 408 26.35 0.49 30.41
N ALA A 409 25.62 1.32 31.15
CA ALA A 409 24.46 0.90 31.94
C ALA A 409 23.34 0.33 31.06
N ASN A 410 23.12 0.92 29.89
CA ASN A 410 22.20 0.39 28.89
C ASN A 410 22.63 -0.98 28.36
N GLY A 411 23.91 -1.14 27.97
CA GLY A 411 24.45 -2.42 27.51
C GLY A 411 24.40 -3.53 28.58
N ALA A 412 24.33 -3.16 29.86
CA ALA A 412 24.13 -4.07 30.99
C ALA A 412 22.64 -4.36 31.31
N GLY A 413 21.69 -3.75 30.59
CA GLY A 413 20.25 -3.90 30.82
C GLY A 413 19.72 -3.16 32.06
N ILE A 414 20.50 -2.21 32.62
CA ILE A 414 20.15 -1.47 33.84
C ILE A 414 19.33 -0.22 33.52
N LEU A 415 19.56 0.39 32.35
CA LEU A 415 18.93 1.64 31.94
C LEU A 415 18.34 1.52 30.52
N PRO A 416 17.07 1.89 30.26
CA PRO A 416 16.45 1.79 28.94
C PRO A 416 16.76 2.99 28.01
N PHE A 417 17.84 3.72 28.25
CA PHE A 417 18.23 4.93 27.52
C PHE A 417 19.68 4.86 27.03
N THR A 418 19.94 5.46 25.89
CA THR A 418 21.28 5.74 25.36
C THR A 418 21.56 7.23 25.43
N ALA A 419 22.84 7.62 25.40
CA ALA A 419 23.24 9.03 25.34
C ALA A 419 24.21 9.29 24.20
N ARG A 420 24.13 10.48 23.62
CA ARG A 420 25.05 10.99 22.60
C ARG A 420 25.21 12.50 22.72
N LEU A 421 26.33 13.05 22.27
CA LEU A 421 26.52 14.51 22.23
C LEU A 421 25.44 15.18 21.38
N ASP A 422 25.00 16.36 21.83
CA ASP A 422 24.06 17.17 21.07
C ASP A 422 24.77 17.67 19.79
N PRO A 423 24.25 17.37 18.58
CA PRO A 423 24.82 17.88 17.34
C PRO A 423 24.91 19.40 17.28
N LEU A 424 24.05 20.10 18.03
CA LEU A 424 24.14 21.54 18.16
C LEU A 424 25.39 21.93 18.97
N ASP A 425 25.82 21.19 19.99
CA ASP A 425 26.92 21.61 20.88
C ASP A 425 28.35 21.31 20.38
N GLN A 426 28.54 21.19 19.06
CA GLN A 426 29.84 20.88 18.46
C GLN A 426 30.79 22.10 18.36
N LYS A 427 31.25 22.64 19.49
CA LYS A 427 32.34 23.64 19.54
C LYS A 427 33.70 22.99 19.90
N ILE A 428 34.68 23.76 20.36
CA ILE A 428 36.10 23.38 20.34
C ILE A 428 36.36 22.27 21.40
N ASN A 429 36.43 21.02 20.93
CA ASN A 429 36.57 19.78 21.73
C ASN A 429 35.25 19.33 22.38
N PRO A 430 34.27 18.87 21.57
CA PRO A 430 32.95 18.52 22.07
C PRO A 430 33.02 17.34 23.06
N GLY A 431 32.24 17.43 24.12
CA GLY A 431 32.17 16.42 25.18
C GLY A 431 33.19 16.57 26.32
N THR A 432 34.08 17.57 26.23
CA THR A 432 35.09 17.85 27.28
C THR A 432 34.60 18.86 28.33
N GLY A 433 33.43 19.46 28.14
CA GLY A 433 32.84 20.35 29.13
C GLY A 433 32.46 19.61 30.41
N LEU A 434 32.62 20.27 31.55
CA LEU A 434 32.40 19.66 32.86
C LEU A 434 30.91 19.61 33.21
N ILE A 435 30.47 18.51 33.82
CA ILE A 435 29.12 18.38 34.38
C ILE A 435 29.14 18.82 35.85
N VAL A 436 28.09 19.55 36.24
CA VAL A 436 27.90 20.08 37.59
C VAL A 436 26.74 19.34 38.26
N ALA A 437 26.83 19.13 39.57
CA ALA A 437 25.78 18.46 40.33
C ALA A 437 24.48 19.28 40.30
N THR A 438 23.35 18.59 40.17
CA THR A 438 22.04 19.22 40.17
C THR A 438 21.65 19.61 41.60
N PRO A 439 21.18 20.86 41.84
CA PRO A 439 20.75 21.27 43.17
C PRO A 439 19.65 20.36 43.76
N VAL A 440 19.64 20.24 45.09
CA VAL A 440 18.67 19.38 45.78
C VAL A 440 17.25 19.90 45.57
N GLY A 441 16.41 19.06 44.94
CA GLY A 441 15.02 19.39 44.61
C GLY A 441 14.82 19.90 43.18
N GLU A 442 15.89 20.00 42.40
CA GLU A 442 15.86 20.35 40.97
C GLU A 442 16.13 19.11 40.11
N VAL A 443 15.77 19.22 38.83
CA VAL A 443 16.00 18.20 37.79
C VAL A 443 16.89 18.79 36.70
N ALA A 444 17.85 18.02 36.21
CA ALA A 444 18.74 18.45 35.15
C ALA A 444 18.01 18.48 33.80
N ALA A 445 17.23 17.43 33.53
CA ALA A 445 16.34 17.35 32.38
C ALA A 445 15.24 16.32 32.64
N THR A 446 14.20 16.36 31.82
CA THR A 446 13.09 15.40 31.84
C THR A 446 12.88 14.91 30.42
N THR A 447 12.70 13.60 30.24
CA THR A 447 12.41 13.01 28.94
C THR A 447 10.99 13.32 28.51
N ASP A 448 10.80 13.56 27.21
CA ASP A 448 9.52 13.87 26.59
C ASP A 448 9.53 13.41 25.12
N TYR A 449 8.47 13.71 24.36
CA TYR A 449 8.37 13.48 22.91
C TYR A 449 8.35 12.02 22.46
N GLY A 450 8.34 11.06 23.38
CA GLY A 450 8.08 9.66 23.06
C GLY A 450 6.63 9.47 22.64
N SER A 451 6.41 8.83 21.50
CA SER A 451 5.06 8.64 20.95
C SER A 451 4.98 7.42 20.05
N GLY A 452 3.77 7.04 19.68
CA GLY A 452 3.51 5.94 18.74
C GLY A 452 3.94 4.58 19.28
N ILE A 453 4.25 3.67 18.36
CA ILE A 453 4.69 2.30 18.67
C ILE A 453 5.97 1.98 17.91
N GLU A 454 6.69 0.97 18.39
CA GLU A 454 7.79 0.41 17.63
C GLU A 454 7.26 -0.38 16.44
N PHE A 455 7.82 -0.12 15.25
CA PHE A 455 7.43 -0.83 14.03
C PHE A 455 7.75 -2.33 14.12
N ASP A 456 6.74 -3.17 13.86
CA ASP A 456 6.89 -4.63 13.84
C ASP A 456 7.69 -5.08 12.61
N ARG A 457 9.01 -5.21 12.79
CA ARG A 457 9.93 -5.73 11.77
C ARG A 457 10.07 -7.25 11.76
N ASP A 458 9.70 -7.91 12.86
CA ASP A 458 10.05 -9.30 13.13
C ASP A 458 8.99 -10.27 12.61
N SER A 459 7.70 -9.95 12.79
CA SER A 459 6.61 -10.81 12.35
C SER A 459 6.52 -10.83 10.83
N GLY A 460 6.52 -9.65 10.22
CA GLY A 460 6.39 -9.49 8.77
C GLY A 460 4.96 -9.67 8.28
N LEU A 461 4.79 -9.84 6.98
CA LEU A 461 3.50 -9.98 6.32
C LEU A 461 3.45 -11.19 5.38
N GLN A 462 2.25 -11.59 4.99
CA GLN A 462 2.00 -12.62 3.98
C GLN A 462 1.43 -11.97 2.72
N ILE A 463 2.00 -12.31 1.57
CA ILE A 463 1.49 -11.91 0.27
C ILE A 463 0.98 -13.16 -0.42
N GLU A 464 -0.33 -13.24 -0.63
CA GLU A 464 -0.93 -14.24 -1.50
C GLU A 464 -1.02 -13.64 -2.91
N ASN A 465 -0.36 -14.28 -3.86
CA ASN A 465 -0.38 -13.87 -5.26
C ASN A 465 -0.05 -15.08 -6.15
N GLY A 466 -0.74 -15.24 -7.26
CA GLY A 466 -0.49 -16.38 -8.15
C GLY A 466 -0.90 -17.74 -7.58
N GLY A 467 -1.79 -17.77 -6.58
CA GLY A 467 -2.18 -18.96 -5.83
C GLY A 467 -1.10 -19.48 -4.86
N GLU A 468 -0.04 -18.72 -4.61
CA GLU A 468 1.01 -19.04 -3.64
C GLU A 468 1.05 -17.99 -2.52
N ILE A 469 1.31 -18.44 -1.28
CA ILE A 469 1.52 -17.56 -0.12
C ILE A 469 3.01 -17.35 0.09
N HIS A 470 3.44 -16.09 0.01
CA HIS A 470 4.80 -15.65 0.25
C HIS A 470 4.91 -14.95 1.60
N THR A 471 5.67 -15.52 2.53
CA THR A 471 5.98 -14.86 3.82
C THR A 471 7.17 -13.91 3.65
N VAL A 472 6.99 -12.64 3.99
CA VAL A 472 8.01 -11.59 3.91
C VAL A 472 8.30 -11.06 5.30
N ARG A 473 9.58 -11.01 5.69
CA ARG A 473 10.03 -10.49 7.00
C ARG A 473 11.02 -9.36 6.82
N PHE A 474 11.05 -8.41 7.75
CA PHE A 474 11.85 -7.18 7.67
C PHE A 474 12.93 -7.08 8.75
N ASN A 475 13.25 -8.18 9.43
CA ASN A 475 14.22 -8.23 10.52
C ASN A 475 15.64 -7.75 10.16
N THR A 476 16.00 -7.71 8.87
CA THR A 476 17.28 -7.17 8.38
C THR A 476 17.18 -5.77 7.77
N ALA A 477 16.00 -5.16 7.75
CA ALA A 477 15.79 -3.84 7.17
C ALA A 477 16.10 -2.74 8.20
N GLU A 478 16.90 -1.75 7.80
CA GLU A 478 17.16 -0.55 8.61
C GLU A 478 16.44 0.67 8.04
N THR A 479 16.23 0.69 6.73
CA THR A 479 15.62 1.81 6.00
C THR A 479 14.40 1.40 5.18
N VAL A 480 13.60 2.38 4.77
CA VAL A 480 12.49 2.18 3.81
C VAL A 480 13.01 1.56 2.51
N GLU A 481 14.21 1.90 2.04
CA GLU A 481 14.82 1.26 0.87
C GLU A 481 15.02 -0.24 1.05
N ASP A 482 15.51 -0.67 2.23
CA ASP A 482 15.68 -2.08 2.53
C ASP A 482 14.33 -2.81 2.56
N LEU A 483 13.31 -2.18 3.17
CA LEU A 483 11.94 -2.70 3.19
C LEU A 483 11.39 -2.87 1.77
N LEU A 484 11.51 -1.85 0.91
CA LEU A 484 11.07 -1.92 -0.48
C LEU A 484 11.84 -2.98 -1.28
N ASN A 485 13.15 -3.11 -1.05
CA ASN A 485 13.97 -4.13 -1.71
C ASN A 485 13.57 -5.55 -1.28
N ILE A 486 13.23 -5.75 -0.01
CA ILE A 486 12.73 -7.03 0.51
C ILE A 486 11.38 -7.37 -0.12
N LEU A 487 10.42 -6.43 -0.15
CA LEU A 487 9.11 -6.65 -0.78
C LEU A 487 9.24 -6.98 -2.27
N ASN A 488 9.97 -6.16 -3.03
CA ASN A 488 10.19 -6.36 -4.46
C ASN A 488 11.02 -7.62 -4.77
N GLY A 489 11.88 -8.03 -3.83
CA GLY A 489 12.74 -9.20 -3.93
C GLY A 489 12.13 -10.50 -3.40
N ALA A 490 10.93 -10.47 -2.81
CA ALA A 490 10.27 -11.62 -2.20
C ALA A 490 9.88 -12.72 -3.20
N GLY A 491 9.89 -12.41 -4.50
CA GLY A 491 9.46 -13.33 -5.56
C GLY A 491 7.94 -13.45 -5.70
N ALA A 492 7.16 -12.72 -4.91
CA ALA A 492 5.69 -12.71 -4.94
C ALA A 492 5.08 -12.00 -6.16
N GLY A 493 5.89 -11.60 -7.15
CA GLY A 493 5.40 -10.90 -8.33
C GLY A 493 4.79 -9.53 -8.05
N VAL A 494 5.26 -8.82 -7.01
CA VAL A 494 4.76 -7.50 -6.61
C VAL A 494 5.72 -6.36 -6.96
N LEU A 495 5.18 -5.14 -7.00
CA LEU A 495 5.92 -3.89 -7.05
C LEU A 495 5.54 -3.03 -5.83
N ALA A 496 6.46 -2.87 -4.90
CA ALA A 496 6.35 -1.96 -3.77
C ALA A 496 7.10 -0.65 -4.04
N GLN A 497 6.47 0.48 -3.75
CA GLN A 497 7.05 1.82 -3.89
C GLN A 497 6.51 2.78 -2.84
N ILE A 498 7.21 3.90 -2.60
CA ILE A 498 6.65 5.00 -1.81
C ILE A 498 5.46 5.58 -2.59
N ASN A 499 4.36 5.87 -1.90
CA ASN A 499 3.16 6.44 -2.50
C ASN A 499 3.40 7.87 -3.05
N ASP A 500 2.49 8.36 -3.90
CA ASP A 500 2.66 9.65 -4.58
C ASP A 500 2.65 10.86 -3.63
N ASP A 501 1.96 10.74 -2.49
CA ASP A 501 1.92 11.73 -1.40
C ASP A 501 3.11 11.62 -0.45
N LEU A 502 3.99 10.64 -0.64
CA LEU A 502 5.23 10.44 0.12
C LEU A 502 5.01 10.25 1.64
N SER A 503 3.85 9.74 2.05
CA SER A 503 3.46 9.48 3.44
C SER A 503 3.56 7.99 3.81
N GLY A 504 3.60 7.11 2.81
CA GLY A 504 3.41 5.67 2.99
C GLY A 504 3.93 4.84 1.82
N ILE A 505 3.46 3.59 1.74
CA ILE A 505 3.94 2.60 0.78
C ILE A 505 2.76 2.02 0.02
N ASP A 506 2.88 1.92 -1.30
CA ASP A 506 1.93 1.25 -2.16
C ASP A 506 2.50 -0.07 -2.65
N VAL A 507 1.67 -1.11 -2.73
CA VAL A 507 2.03 -2.40 -3.32
C VAL A 507 1.07 -2.78 -4.43
N ARG A 508 1.62 -3.20 -5.56
CA ARG A 508 0.87 -3.60 -6.77
C ARG A 508 1.25 -5.00 -7.19
N SER A 509 0.28 -5.79 -7.64
CA SER A 509 0.57 -7.07 -8.30
C SER A 509 0.98 -6.86 -9.75
N ARG A 510 1.98 -7.61 -10.20
CA ARG A 510 2.36 -7.75 -11.61
C ARG A 510 1.83 -9.04 -12.22
N LEU A 511 1.05 -9.82 -11.47
CA LEU A 511 0.41 -11.04 -11.93
C LEU A 511 -1.03 -10.75 -12.34
N SER A 512 -1.41 -11.24 -13.51
CA SER A 512 -2.79 -11.21 -14.01
C SER A 512 -3.39 -12.62 -13.94
N GLY A 513 -4.67 -12.72 -13.56
CA GLY A 513 -5.42 -13.98 -13.54
C GLY A 513 -5.68 -14.59 -12.17
N ASP A 514 -4.94 -14.18 -11.14
CA ASP A 514 -5.07 -14.67 -9.78
C ASP A 514 -5.38 -13.54 -8.80
N ASP A 515 -5.91 -13.94 -7.66
CA ASP A 515 -6.18 -13.07 -6.51
C ASP A 515 -4.87 -12.59 -5.87
N PHE A 516 -4.90 -11.34 -5.41
CA PHE A 516 -3.82 -10.63 -4.75
C PHE A 516 -4.27 -10.15 -3.38
N ALA A 517 -3.64 -10.65 -2.34
CA ALA A 517 -3.97 -10.31 -0.97
C ALA A 517 -2.70 -10.10 -0.15
N ILE A 518 -2.76 -9.14 0.76
CA ILE A 518 -1.70 -8.90 1.75
C ILE A 518 -2.33 -9.01 3.13
N GLY A 519 -1.79 -9.91 3.94
CA GLY A 519 -2.23 -10.20 5.29
C GLY A 519 -1.08 -10.25 6.29
N GLU A 520 -1.41 -10.55 7.54
CA GLU A 520 -0.42 -10.57 8.62
C GLU A 520 0.39 -11.88 8.64
N ASN A 521 1.56 -11.86 9.27
CA ASN A 521 2.35 -13.06 9.56
C ASN A 521 2.58 -13.27 11.06
N GLY A 522 1.50 -13.23 11.85
CA GLY A 522 1.51 -13.44 13.30
C GLY A 522 1.73 -12.17 14.14
N GLY A 523 1.66 -11.00 13.51
CA GLY A 523 1.85 -9.69 14.14
C GLY A 523 0.98 -8.62 13.46
N SER A 524 1.46 -7.38 13.41
CA SER A 524 0.70 -6.22 12.89
C SER A 524 1.40 -5.48 11.75
N THR A 525 2.48 -6.02 11.19
CA THR A 525 3.29 -5.36 10.16
C THR A 525 2.46 -4.88 8.95
N ALA A 526 1.51 -5.69 8.44
CA ALA A 526 0.72 -5.29 7.27
C ALA A 526 -0.24 -4.14 7.62
N THR A 527 -0.85 -4.19 8.81
CA THR A 527 -1.73 -3.15 9.36
C THR A 527 -0.95 -1.86 9.62
N GLU A 528 0.25 -1.95 10.18
CA GLU A 528 1.11 -0.80 10.49
C GLU A 528 1.59 -0.06 9.24
N LEU A 529 1.81 -0.78 8.13
CA LEU A 529 2.12 -0.18 6.83
C LEU A 529 0.84 0.26 6.07
N GLY A 530 -0.34 -0.06 6.59
CA GLY A 530 -1.62 0.17 5.90
C GLY A 530 -1.79 -0.65 4.63
N LEU A 531 -1.05 -1.76 4.49
CA LEU A 531 -1.02 -2.62 3.30
C LEU A 531 -1.99 -3.79 3.38
N ARG A 532 -2.63 -4.04 4.53
CA ARG A 532 -3.55 -5.16 4.70
C ARG A 532 -4.77 -5.00 3.79
N THR A 533 -5.06 -5.99 2.94
CA THR A 533 -6.15 -5.90 1.94
C THR A 533 -7.54 -6.20 2.52
N PHE A 534 -7.59 -6.87 3.67
CA PHE A 534 -8.82 -7.14 4.41
C PHE A 534 -8.73 -6.49 5.79
N THR A 535 -9.53 -5.44 6.02
CA THR A 535 -9.48 -4.65 7.25
C THR A 535 -10.86 -4.56 7.90
N THR A 536 -10.92 -4.04 9.14
CA THR A 536 -12.21 -3.79 9.80
C THR A 536 -13.03 -2.71 9.09
N GLN A 537 -12.37 -1.80 8.36
CA GLN A 537 -13.02 -0.75 7.57
C GLN A 537 -13.48 -1.22 6.19
N THR A 538 -13.17 -2.46 5.79
CA THR A 538 -13.66 -3.02 4.53
C THR A 538 -15.19 -3.04 4.53
N ARG A 539 -15.80 -2.45 3.50
CA ARG A 539 -17.26 -2.37 3.38
C ARG A 539 -17.81 -3.66 2.82
N LEU A 540 -18.94 -4.12 3.34
CA LEU A 540 -19.60 -5.34 2.88
C LEU A 540 -19.98 -5.27 1.40
N ALA A 541 -20.36 -4.09 0.89
CA ALA A 541 -20.68 -3.88 -0.51
C ALA A 541 -19.47 -3.98 -1.47
N ASP A 542 -18.25 -3.78 -0.97
CA ASP A 542 -17.03 -3.82 -1.77
C ASP A 542 -16.44 -5.25 -1.84
N MET A 543 -16.93 -6.16 -0.97
CA MET A 543 -16.49 -7.56 -0.92
C MET A 543 -16.84 -8.36 -2.17
N ASN A 544 -16.18 -9.50 -2.33
CA ASN A 544 -16.34 -10.39 -3.49
C ASN A 544 -16.17 -9.64 -4.82
N HIS A 545 -15.22 -8.71 -4.86
CA HIS A 545 -14.93 -7.86 -6.02
C HIS A 545 -16.11 -6.95 -6.41
N GLY A 546 -16.77 -6.36 -5.40
CA GLY A 546 -17.85 -5.39 -5.59
C GLY A 546 -19.24 -6.00 -5.83
N PHE A 547 -19.41 -7.32 -5.70
CA PHE A 547 -20.74 -7.94 -5.65
C PHE A 547 -21.42 -7.76 -4.30
N GLY A 548 -20.61 -7.50 -3.27
CA GLY A 548 -21.05 -7.39 -1.91
C GLY A 548 -21.18 -8.73 -1.20
N VAL A 549 -21.75 -8.69 0.00
CA VAL A 549 -22.18 -9.85 0.77
C VAL A 549 -23.70 -9.95 0.60
N MET A 550 -24.20 -11.03 -0.01
CA MET A 550 -25.65 -11.18 -0.16
C MET A 550 -26.24 -11.69 1.14
N ASP A 551 -27.06 -10.86 1.77
CA ASP A 551 -27.82 -11.23 2.96
C ASP A 551 -29.17 -11.90 2.61
N ALA A 552 -29.84 -12.44 3.62
CA ALA A 552 -31.14 -13.08 3.48
C ALA A 552 -32.25 -12.08 3.04
N ASP A 553 -32.01 -10.78 3.20
CA ASP A 553 -32.97 -9.70 2.94
C ASP A 553 -32.98 -9.29 1.47
N ASP A 554 -31.83 -9.37 0.80
CA ASP A 554 -31.66 -9.13 -0.62
C ASP A 554 -32.40 -10.16 -1.49
N VAL A 555 -32.68 -11.36 -0.95
CA VAL A 555 -33.36 -12.46 -1.68
C VAL A 555 -34.88 -12.52 -1.43
N GLY A 556 -35.38 -11.89 -0.35
CA GLY A 556 -36.80 -11.70 -0.03
C GLY A 556 -37.72 -12.92 -0.15
N SER A 557 -38.01 -13.63 0.95
CA SER A 557 -38.97 -14.74 0.94
C SER A 557 -40.44 -14.28 1.06
N ARG A 558 -41.33 -14.91 0.27
CA ARG A 558 -42.79 -14.69 0.28
C ARG A 558 -43.45 -15.66 1.25
N ALA A 559 -44.41 -15.19 2.05
CA ALA A 559 -45.16 -16.05 2.96
C ALA A 559 -45.90 -17.15 2.19
N LYS A 560 -45.77 -18.40 2.63
CA LYS A 560 -46.41 -19.57 2.02
C LYS A 560 -47.15 -20.44 3.05
N ALA A 561 -48.26 -21.06 2.64
CA ALA A 561 -48.95 -22.12 3.38
C ALA A 561 -49.22 -23.29 2.41
N GLU A 562 -48.79 -24.50 2.79
CA GLU A 562 -48.91 -25.71 1.97
C GLU A 562 -49.99 -26.62 2.55
N PHE A 563 -50.89 -27.13 1.70
CA PHE A 563 -52.01 -27.97 2.09
C PHE A 563 -51.90 -29.34 1.45
N ASP A 564 -51.72 -30.37 2.26
CA ASP A 564 -51.85 -31.77 1.81
C ASP A 564 -53.31 -32.21 1.91
N SER A 565 -53.97 -32.38 0.77
CA SER A 565 -55.35 -32.88 0.70
C SER A 565 -55.49 -34.21 -0.05
N GLY A 566 -54.39 -34.84 -0.47
CA GLY A 566 -54.37 -36.08 -1.24
C GLY A 566 -53.98 -35.92 -2.72
N THR A 567 -54.08 -37.00 -3.51
CA THR A 567 -53.62 -37.05 -4.91
C THR A 567 -54.32 -36.03 -5.80
N ASN A 568 -53.55 -35.29 -6.61
CA ASN A 568 -54.04 -34.22 -7.49
C ASN A 568 -54.83 -33.10 -6.79
N SER A 569 -54.63 -32.86 -5.49
CA SER A 569 -55.35 -31.83 -4.76
C SER A 569 -54.48 -30.99 -3.82
N GLN A 570 -53.16 -31.18 -3.86
CA GLN A 570 -52.24 -30.35 -3.08
C GLN A 570 -52.26 -28.90 -3.58
N LEU A 571 -52.33 -27.97 -2.63
CA LEU A 571 -52.41 -26.53 -2.88
C LEU A 571 -51.35 -25.80 -2.09
N ILE A 572 -50.83 -24.72 -2.66
CA ILE A 572 -49.95 -23.78 -1.97
C ILE A 572 -50.53 -22.36 -2.11
N LEU A 573 -50.73 -21.70 -0.98
CA LEU A 573 -51.04 -20.27 -0.94
C LEU A 573 -49.73 -19.50 -0.75
N ARG A 574 -49.46 -18.50 -1.59
CA ARG A 574 -48.24 -17.67 -1.52
C ARG A 574 -48.57 -16.18 -1.56
N SER A 575 -47.91 -15.35 -0.76
CA SER A 575 -48.03 -13.89 -0.88
C SER A 575 -47.45 -13.40 -2.21
N LYS A 576 -48.03 -12.35 -2.80
CA LYS A 576 -47.53 -11.77 -4.05
C LYS A 576 -46.34 -10.83 -3.85
N THR A 577 -46.13 -10.34 -2.63
CA THR A 577 -45.01 -9.50 -2.19
C THR A 577 -44.31 -10.14 -0.99
N ALA A 578 -42.99 -9.92 -0.87
CA ALA A 578 -42.24 -10.31 0.34
C ALA A 578 -42.57 -9.34 1.49
N GLY A 579 -42.49 -9.81 2.74
CA GLY A 579 -42.74 -8.98 3.93
C GLY A 579 -43.29 -9.75 5.15
N ALA A 580 -42.82 -9.38 6.34
CA ALA A 580 -43.21 -9.95 7.64
C ALA A 580 -44.69 -9.75 7.99
N GLU A 581 -45.34 -8.76 7.39
CA GLU A 581 -46.77 -8.52 7.54
C GLU A 581 -47.62 -9.69 7.03
N TRP A 582 -47.09 -10.51 6.13
CA TRP A 582 -47.74 -11.65 5.50
C TRP A 582 -47.65 -12.95 6.31
N ASN A 583 -46.89 -12.98 7.42
CA ASN A 583 -46.85 -14.14 8.32
C ASN A 583 -48.12 -14.27 9.16
N ASP A 584 -48.36 -15.50 9.63
CA ASP A 584 -49.43 -15.87 10.57
C ASP A 584 -50.84 -15.64 10.05
N PHE A 585 -51.02 -15.43 8.74
CA PHE A 585 -52.36 -15.54 8.16
C PHE A 585 -52.84 -16.98 8.28
N ARG A 586 -53.90 -17.17 9.07
CA ARG A 586 -54.57 -18.44 9.27
C ARG A 586 -55.48 -18.70 8.09
N VAL A 587 -55.21 -19.75 7.34
CA VAL A 587 -55.98 -20.14 6.17
C VAL A 587 -56.70 -21.44 6.51
N GLU A 588 -58.01 -21.41 6.46
CA GLU A 588 -58.83 -22.56 6.83
C GLU A 588 -59.77 -22.97 5.70
N PHE A 589 -59.68 -24.24 5.31
CA PHE A 589 -60.69 -24.94 4.54
C PHE A 589 -61.76 -25.48 5.50
N VAL A 590 -62.97 -24.94 5.42
CA VAL A 590 -64.09 -25.33 6.29
C VAL A 590 -65.23 -25.93 5.48
N ASP A 591 -65.98 -26.84 6.08
CA ASP A 591 -67.20 -27.36 5.45
C ASP A 591 -68.25 -26.24 5.37
N SER A 592 -68.63 -25.88 4.15
CA SER A 592 -69.65 -24.87 3.88
C SER A 592 -71.06 -25.27 4.34
N GLY A 593 -71.27 -26.55 4.68
CA GLY A 593 -72.53 -27.08 5.22
C GLY A 593 -73.70 -27.09 4.22
N GLY A 594 -73.43 -26.83 2.94
CA GLY A 594 -74.39 -26.81 1.84
C GLY A 594 -74.12 -27.88 0.77
N GLY A 595 -74.93 -27.90 -0.29
CA GLY A 595 -74.68 -28.72 -1.48
C GLY A 595 -73.77 -27.99 -2.50
N PRO A 596 -73.39 -28.63 -3.61
CA PRO A 596 -72.50 -28.02 -4.62
C PRO A 596 -72.96 -26.60 -5.01
N GLY A 597 -72.05 -25.63 -4.97
CA GLY A 597 -72.34 -24.20 -5.19
C GLY A 597 -72.51 -23.37 -3.91
N SER A 598 -72.26 -23.95 -2.72
CA SER A 598 -72.20 -23.22 -1.43
C SER A 598 -70.79 -22.77 -1.04
N GLU A 599 -69.81 -22.97 -1.91
CA GLU A 599 -68.42 -22.59 -1.68
C GLU A 599 -68.27 -21.06 -1.57
N SER A 600 -67.38 -20.61 -0.68
CA SER A 600 -67.18 -19.18 -0.42
C SER A 600 -65.76 -18.89 0.02
N VAL A 601 -65.25 -17.69 -0.25
CA VAL A 601 -64.00 -17.19 0.34
C VAL A 601 -64.31 -15.95 1.16
N THR A 602 -63.93 -15.96 2.44
CA THR A 602 -64.01 -14.79 3.31
C THR A 602 -62.62 -14.41 3.80
N TRP A 603 -62.34 -13.12 3.83
CA TRP A 603 -61.05 -12.54 4.15
C TRP A 603 -61.21 -11.50 5.26
N ASP A 604 -60.56 -11.73 6.39
CA ASP A 604 -60.50 -10.81 7.52
C ASP A 604 -59.05 -10.36 7.74
N THR A 605 -58.75 -9.13 7.32
CA THR A 605 -57.43 -8.52 7.49
C THR A 605 -57.08 -8.26 8.95
N ALA A 606 -58.06 -7.96 9.80
CA ALA A 606 -57.81 -7.60 11.20
C ALA A 606 -57.56 -8.85 12.05
N ALA A 607 -58.25 -9.95 11.74
CA ALA A 607 -58.04 -11.25 12.38
C ALA A 607 -57.00 -12.12 11.67
N LYS A 608 -56.34 -11.61 10.63
CA LYS A 608 -55.40 -12.35 9.76
C LYS A 608 -55.93 -13.74 9.36
N THR A 609 -57.19 -13.83 8.91
CA THR A 609 -57.82 -15.12 8.60
C THR A 609 -58.40 -15.14 7.19
N ILE A 610 -58.09 -16.19 6.43
CA ILE A 610 -58.75 -16.55 5.18
C ILE A 610 -59.56 -17.82 5.41
N THR A 611 -60.86 -17.76 5.22
CA THR A 611 -61.73 -18.94 5.35
C THR A 611 -62.27 -19.30 3.97
N ILE A 612 -61.93 -20.49 3.50
CA ILE A 612 -62.39 -21.06 2.24
C ILE A 612 -63.41 -22.16 2.57
N GLY A 613 -64.68 -21.85 2.36
CA GLY A 613 -65.76 -22.80 2.48
C GLY A 613 -65.74 -23.76 1.29
N VAL A 614 -65.52 -25.04 1.55
CA VAL A 614 -65.57 -26.14 0.57
C VAL A 614 -66.69 -27.10 0.92
N VAL A 615 -67.17 -27.90 -0.03
CA VAL A 615 -68.02 -29.07 0.23
C VAL A 615 -67.09 -30.29 0.28
N PRO A 616 -66.89 -30.93 1.46
CA PRO A 616 -65.95 -32.03 1.59
C PRO A 616 -66.22 -33.17 0.60
N ASP A 617 -65.15 -33.73 0.03
CA ASP A 617 -65.17 -34.81 -0.98
C ASP A 617 -65.94 -34.47 -2.28
N VAL A 618 -66.25 -33.19 -2.51
CA VAL A 618 -66.97 -32.71 -3.71
C VAL A 618 -66.18 -31.61 -4.42
N THR A 619 -65.79 -30.55 -3.72
CA THR A 619 -65.08 -29.41 -4.32
C THR A 619 -63.65 -29.80 -4.69
N THR A 620 -63.26 -29.61 -5.96
CA THR A 620 -61.92 -29.90 -6.47
C THR A 620 -60.94 -28.76 -6.25
N ALA A 621 -59.63 -29.06 -6.25
CA ALA A 621 -58.59 -28.05 -6.08
C ALA A 621 -58.63 -26.96 -7.18
N ASN A 622 -58.97 -27.31 -8.42
CA ASN A 622 -59.17 -26.32 -9.48
C ASN A 622 -60.38 -25.40 -9.22
N GLU A 623 -61.50 -25.93 -8.70
CA GLU A 623 -62.67 -25.12 -8.34
C GLU A 623 -62.36 -24.17 -7.17
N VAL A 624 -61.52 -24.61 -6.23
CA VAL A 624 -61.02 -23.75 -5.14
C VAL A 624 -60.16 -22.61 -5.67
N ILE A 625 -59.24 -22.88 -6.60
CA ILE A 625 -58.39 -21.85 -7.23
C ILE A 625 -59.25 -20.84 -7.99
N GLU A 626 -60.18 -21.31 -8.84
CA GLU A 626 -61.07 -20.43 -9.62
C GLU A 626 -61.91 -19.54 -8.70
N LEU A 627 -62.44 -20.10 -7.61
CA LEU A 627 -63.19 -19.36 -6.62
C LEU A 627 -62.33 -18.31 -5.90
N PHE A 628 -61.10 -18.66 -5.51
CA PHE A 628 -60.15 -17.77 -4.87
C PHE A 628 -59.80 -16.59 -5.78
N GLU A 629 -59.43 -16.86 -7.05
CA GLU A 629 -59.10 -15.85 -8.05
C GLU A 629 -60.27 -14.92 -8.39
N SER A 630 -61.51 -15.41 -8.32
CA SER A 630 -62.70 -14.60 -8.58
C SER A 630 -63.12 -13.70 -7.40
N THR A 631 -62.49 -13.83 -6.23
CA THR A 631 -62.85 -13.10 -5.00
C THR A 631 -61.89 -11.94 -4.71
N PRO A 632 -62.29 -10.66 -4.83
CA PRO A 632 -61.43 -9.50 -4.58
C PRO A 632 -61.02 -9.37 -3.10
N GLY A 633 -59.79 -8.90 -2.84
CA GLY A 633 -59.22 -8.81 -1.49
C GLY A 633 -58.10 -9.82 -1.26
N PRO A 634 -58.41 -11.09 -0.91
CA PRO A 634 -57.37 -12.10 -0.70
C PRO A 634 -56.59 -12.39 -1.98
N SER A 635 -57.25 -12.41 -3.16
CA SER A 635 -56.59 -12.63 -4.46
C SER A 635 -55.72 -11.47 -4.94
N ASP A 636 -55.86 -10.28 -4.36
CA ASP A 636 -54.98 -9.14 -4.66
C ASP A 636 -53.63 -9.28 -3.96
N GLN A 637 -53.60 -9.93 -2.80
CA GLN A 637 -52.42 -10.03 -1.92
C GLN A 637 -51.76 -11.42 -1.95
N PHE A 638 -52.54 -12.47 -2.18
CA PHE A 638 -52.08 -13.85 -2.24
C PHE A 638 -52.44 -14.49 -3.59
N GLU A 639 -51.65 -15.48 -3.99
CA GLU A 639 -51.94 -16.39 -5.08
C GLU A 639 -52.12 -17.80 -4.53
N LEU A 640 -53.09 -18.55 -5.07
CA LEU A 640 -53.32 -19.95 -4.72
C LEU A 640 -52.98 -20.80 -5.93
N LEU A 641 -52.04 -21.73 -5.78
CA LEU A 641 -51.45 -22.51 -6.87
C LEU A 641 -51.53 -24.01 -6.55
N LEU A 642 -51.42 -24.84 -7.58
CA LEU A 642 -51.22 -26.27 -7.40
C LEU A 642 -49.78 -26.55 -6.95
N ASP A 643 -49.63 -27.32 -5.87
CA ASP A 643 -48.31 -27.74 -5.41
C ASP A 643 -47.89 -29.07 -6.07
N LYS A 644 -46.70 -29.07 -6.70
CA LYS A 644 -46.11 -30.23 -7.39
C LYS A 644 -44.89 -30.81 -6.66
N SER A 645 -44.52 -30.27 -5.50
CA SER A 645 -43.35 -30.67 -4.73
C SER A 645 -43.41 -32.15 -4.31
N GLN A 646 -44.59 -32.63 -3.89
CA GLN A 646 -44.84 -34.00 -3.45
C GLN A 646 -45.52 -34.88 -4.52
N ASP A 647 -46.23 -34.28 -5.48
CA ASP A 647 -46.92 -34.96 -6.59
C ASP A 647 -46.70 -34.21 -7.91
N SER A 648 -45.65 -34.59 -8.64
CA SER A 648 -45.32 -34.00 -9.95
C SER A 648 -46.44 -34.12 -11.00
N THR A 649 -47.43 -35.00 -10.77
CA THR A 649 -48.59 -35.19 -11.66
C THR A 649 -49.81 -34.36 -11.28
N ASN A 650 -49.73 -33.58 -10.18
CA ASN A 650 -50.84 -32.78 -9.68
C ASN A 650 -51.40 -31.83 -10.75
N ASN A 651 -52.65 -32.08 -11.14
CA ASN A 651 -53.41 -31.32 -12.13
C ASN A 651 -54.68 -30.67 -11.55
N GLY A 652 -54.85 -30.70 -10.22
CA GLY A 652 -55.95 -30.04 -9.51
C GLY A 652 -57.31 -30.73 -9.59
N SER A 653 -57.41 -31.94 -10.16
CA SER A 653 -58.69 -32.65 -10.29
C SER A 653 -59.15 -33.36 -9.00
N GLY A 654 -58.28 -33.47 -7.99
CA GLY A 654 -58.63 -34.11 -6.71
C GLY A 654 -59.47 -33.20 -5.82
N THR A 655 -60.21 -33.79 -4.87
CA THR A 655 -61.11 -33.08 -3.95
C THR A 655 -60.36 -32.55 -2.73
N VAL A 656 -60.64 -31.31 -2.33
CA VAL A 656 -60.02 -30.66 -1.16
C VAL A 656 -60.79 -31.04 0.12
N LYS A 657 -60.05 -31.40 1.17
CA LYS A 657 -60.60 -31.67 2.51
C LYS A 657 -60.52 -30.44 3.39
N THR A 658 -61.27 -30.44 4.50
CA THR A 658 -61.14 -29.41 5.52
C THR A 658 -59.76 -29.50 6.19
N ALA A 659 -59.06 -28.38 6.26
CA ALA A 659 -57.70 -28.26 6.77
C ALA A 659 -57.50 -26.83 7.29
N VAL A 660 -56.54 -26.64 8.18
CA VAL A 660 -56.18 -25.33 8.70
C VAL A 660 -54.67 -25.25 8.68
N GLU A 661 -54.13 -24.26 8.00
CA GLU A 661 -52.70 -23.99 7.97
C GLU A 661 -52.45 -22.51 8.24
N MET A 662 -51.20 -22.19 8.60
CA MET A 662 -50.74 -20.82 8.76
C MET A 662 -49.69 -20.52 7.69
N THR A 663 -49.72 -19.29 7.19
CA THR A 663 -48.67 -18.79 6.31
C THR A 663 -47.39 -18.56 7.10
N ALA A 664 -46.28 -19.05 6.57
CA ALA A 664 -44.93 -18.91 7.13
C ALA A 664 -43.94 -18.47 6.05
N GLY A 665 -42.86 -17.81 6.43
CA GLY A 665 -41.76 -17.47 5.51
C GLY A 665 -41.91 -16.16 4.74
N GLY A 666 -42.81 -15.25 5.12
CA GLY A 666 -42.74 -13.84 4.74
C GLY A 666 -41.83 -13.15 5.74
N ILE A 667 -40.55 -12.97 5.44
CA ILE A 667 -39.63 -12.31 6.38
C ILE A 667 -39.05 -11.09 5.69
N ALA A 668 -38.94 -9.99 6.43
CA ALA A 668 -37.93 -8.95 6.22
C ALA A 668 -36.98 -9.12 7.42
N GLY A 669 -35.69 -9.39 7.20
CA GLY A 669 -34.70 -9.68 8.24
C GLY A 669 -34.71 -11.14 8.68
N GLY A 670 -33.83 -12.00 8.15
CA GLY A 670 -33.65 -13.38 8.59
C GLY A 670 -32.18 -13.72 8.88
N THR A 671 -31.93 -14.70 9.76
CA THR A 671 -30.58 -15.19 10.08
C THR A 671 -29.82 -15.56 8.79
N ASP A 672 -28.67 -14.94 8.60
CA ASP A 672 -27.78 -15.17 7.47
C ASP A 672 -26.93 -16.42 7.64
N PHE A 673 -26.45 -16.63 8.86
CA PHE A 673 -25.71 -17.83 9.23
C PHE A 673 -25.76 -18.04 10.74
N THR A 674 -25.52 -19.28 11.16
CA THR A 674 -25.51 -19.65 12.57
C THR A 674 -24.10 -20.11 12.98
N ILE A 675 -23.60 -19.59 14.10
CA ILE A 675 -22.36 -20.09 14.71
C ILE A 675 -22.74 -20.96 15.91
N THR A 676 -22.41 -22.24 15.86
CA THR A 676 -22.56 -23.17 16.98
C THR A 676 -21.23 -23.27 17.72
N ARG A 677 -21.24 -22.94 19.02
CA ARG A 677 -20.09 -23.08 19.92
C ARG A 677 -19.89 -24.51 20.41
N ARG A 678 -18.74 -24.79 21.04
CA ARG A 678 -18.39 -26.11 21.58
C ARG A 678 -19.31 -26.61 22.69
N ASP A 679 -19.95 -25.69 23.41
CA ASP A 679 -20.94 -26.00 24.45
C ASP A 679 -22.38 -26.13 23.90
N GLY A 680 -22.55 -26.11 22.58
CA GLY A 680 -23.83 -26.29 21.88
C GLY A 680 -24.69 -25.03 21.82
N VAL A 681 -24.19 -23.88 22.28
CA VAL A 681 -24.90 -22.60 22.15
C VAL A 681 -24.80 -22.10 20.71
N GLU A 682 -25.96 -21.80 20.13
CA GLU A 682 -26.07 -21.25 18.76
C GLU A 682 -26.22 -19.72 18.80
N LEU A 683 -25.47 -19.05 17.93
CA LEU A 683 -25.55 -17.62 17.67
C LEU A 683 -26.11 -17.45 16.25
N GLU A 684 -27.33 -16.96 16.15
CA GLU A 684 -27.98 -16.62 14.88
C GLU A 684 -27.54 -15.20 14.46
N ILE A 685 -26.70 -15.09 13.44
CA ILE A 685 -26.16 -13.81 12.98
C ILE A 685 -27.01 -13.26 11.84
N ASP A 686 -27.39 -12.00 11.98
CA ASP A 686 -28.14 -11.21 11.00
C ASP A 686 -27.28 -10.01 10.60
N LEU A 687 -27.06 -9.83 9.31
CA LEU A 687 -26.24 -8.77 8.72
C LEU A 687 -27.07 -7.57 8.25
N ALA A 688 -28.40 -7.60 8.42
CA ALA A 688 -29.28 -6.54 7.94
C ALA A 688 -28.87 -5.17 8.50
N GLY A 689 -28.54 -4.26 7.59
CA GLY A 689 -28.16 -2.88 7.90
C GLY A 689 -26.73 -2.69 8.42
N LEU A 690 -25.89 -3.72 8.39
CA LEU A 690 -24.44 -3.58 8.59
C LEU A 690 -23.78 -3.12 7.29
N GLU A 691 -22.77 -2.25 7.39
CA GLU A 691 -22.05 -1.69 6.25
C GLU A 691 -20.59 -2.17 6.17
N THR A 692 -19.98 -2.57 7.30
CA THR A 692 -18.54 -2.85 7.41
C THR A 692 -18.21 -4.16 8.13
N ILE A 693 -17.01 -4.68 7.89
CA ILE A 693 -16.48 -5.85 8.63
C ILE A 693 -16.42 -5.59 10.13
N GLU A 694 -16.09 -4.38 10.58
CA GLU A 694 -16.09 -4.02 12.00
C GLU A 694 -17.45 -4.30 12.66
N GLU A 695 -18.53 -3.92 11.98
CA GLU A 695 -19.88 -4.14 12.45
C GLU A 695 -20.26 -5.63 12.47
N VAL A 696 -19.79 -6.43 11.50
CA VAL A 696 -19.96 -7.89 11.51
C VAL A 696 -19.24 -8.54 12.69
N LEU A 697 -17.97 -8.17 12.91
CA LEU A 697 -17.21 -8.67 14.06
C LEU A 697 -17.88 -8.27 15.37
N GLN A 698 -18.38 -7.03 15.46
CA GLN A 698 -19.10 -6.54 16.63
C GLN A 698 -20.44 -7.28 16.81
N ALA A 699 -21.18 -7.56 15.75
CA ALA A 699 -22.44 -8.30 15.80
C ALA A 699 -22.24 -9.72 16.38
N ILE A 700 -21.16 -10.40 15.97
CA ILE A 700 -20.79 -11.71 16.54
C ILE A 700 -20.34 -11.58 18.00
N ASN A 701 -19.40 -10.67 18.27
CA ASN A 701 -18.80 -10.52 19.59
C ASN A 701 -19.79 -10.07 20.67
N THR A 702 -20.73 -9.20 20.31
CA THR A 702 -21.73 -8.64 21.22
C THR A 702 -23.07 -9.36 21.16
N HIS A 703 -23.16 -10.46 20.40
CA HIS A 703 -24.39 -11.25 20.27
C HIS A 703 -24.94 -11.67 21.64
N ALA A 704 -26.26 -11.65 21.82
CA ALA A 704 -26.89 -11.91 23.12
C ALA A 704 -26.59 -13.31 23.67
N ALA A 705 -26.40 -14.30 22.79
CA ALA A 705 -26.02 -15.67 23.15
C ALA A 705 -24.50 -15.83 23.41
N ASN A 706 -23.67 -14.81 23.15
CA ASN A 706 -22.24 -14.82 23.45
C ASN A 706 -21.92 -14.33 24.88
N THR A 707 -22.65 -14.82 25.87
CA THR A 707 -22.43 -14.43 27.28
C THR A 707 -21.01 -14.78 27.75
N GLY A 708 -20.35 -13.81 28.39
CA GLY A 708 -18.99 -13.97 28.89
C GLY A 708 -17.90 -13.81 27.83
N SER A 709 -18.24 -13.41 26.60
CA SER A 709 -17.29 -13.24 25.48
C SER A 709 -16.49 -14.50 25.19
N LEU A 710 -17.12 -15.67 25.34
CA LEU A 710 -16.47 -16.96 25.17
C LEU A 710 -16.21 -17.29 23.69
N LEU A 711 -16.95 -16.69 22.76
CA LEU A 711 -16.57 -16.65 21.35
C LEU A 711 -15.99 -15.28 21.02
N THR A 712 -14.82 -15.23 20.40
CA THR A 712 -14.20 -14.00 19.92
C THR A 712 -14.05 -14.07 18.41
N ALA A 713 -14.66 -13.14 17.69
CA ALA A 713 -14.46 -12.90 16.27
C ALA A 713 -13.45 -11.75 16.08
N THR A 714 -12.36 -12.02 15.38
CA THR A 714 -11.32 -11.02 15.04
C THR A 714 -10.90 -11.18 13.58
N LEU A 715 -10.07 -10.28 13.08
CA LEU A 715 -9.29 -10.57 11.88
C LEU A 715 -8.22 -11.62 12.21
N THR A 716 -7.79 -12.38 11.21
CA THR A 716 -6.77 -13.42 11.39
C THR A 716 -5.40 -12.82 11.74
N ASP A 717 -4.64 -13.50 12.59
CA ASP A 717 -3.23 -13.15 12.85
C ASP A 717 -2.31 -13.60 11.72
N TYR A 718 -2.75 -14.54 10.88
CA TYR A 718 -2.01 -15.05 9.73
C TYR A 718 -2.89 -14.96 8.48
N GLY A 719 -2.36 -14.33 7.43
CA GLY A 719 -3.10 -14.08 6.18
C GLY A 719 -4.19 -13.03 6.37
N ASN A 720 -5.32 -13.25 5.69
CA ASN A 720 -6.50 -12.39 5.71
C ASN A 720 -7.76 -13.18 6.02
N GLY A 721 -8.84 -12.46 6.34
CA GLY A 721 -10.14 -13.03 6.66
C GLY A 721 -10.50 -12.90 8.14
N ILE A 722 -11.59 -13.56 8.51
CA ILE A 722 -12.16 -13.55 9.86
C ILE A 722 -11.77 -14.83 10.59
N GLN A 723 -11.37 -14.70 11.86
CA GLN A 723 -11.11 -15.81 12.76
C GLN A 723 -12.13 -15.83 13.89
N LEU A 724 -12.66 -17.01 14.17
CA LEU A 724 -13.54 -17.29 15.30
C LEU A 724 -12.80 -18.16 16.32
N ILE A 725 -12.50 -17.61 17.49
CA ILE A 725 -11.82 -18.28 18.60
C ILE A 725 -12.85 -18.60 19.68
N ASP A 726 -12.99 -19.88 20.02
CA ASP A 726 -14.02 -20.35 20.96
C ASP A 726 -13.41 -20.89 22.26
N GLU A 727 -13.50 -20.10 23.32
CA GLU A 727 -13.08 -20.42 24.70
C GLU A 727 -14.19 -21.10 25.52
N SER A 728 -15.33 -21.47 24.93
CA SER A 728 -16.39 -22.18 25.64
C SER A 728 -15.99 -23.58 26.08
N LEU A 729 -16.43 -23.98 27.27
CA LEU A 729 -16.10 -25.27 27.86
C LEU A 729 -17.04 -26.35 27.34
N GLY A 730 -16.70 -26.93 26.20
CA GLY A 730 -17.47 -27.99 25.58
C GLY A 730 -16.62 -28.95 24.74
N THR A 731 -17.24 -30.04 24.31
CA THR A 731 -16.59 -31.11 23.54
C THR A 731 -16.97 -31.12 22.07
N GLU A 732 -17.97 -30.32 21.67
CA GLU A 732 -18.33 -30.17 20.26
C GLU A 732 -17.30 -29.30 19.53
N GLN A 733 -17.36 -29.26 18.20
CA GLN A 733 -16.52 -28.36 17.41
C GLN A 733 -17.28 -27.08 17.13
N THR A 734 -16.59 -25.94 17.21
CA THR A 734 -17.13 -24.68 16.71
C THR A 734 -17.44 -24.83 15.23
N ARG A 735 -18.68 -24.48 14.84
CA ARG A 735 -19.21 -24.71 13.50
C ARG A 735 -19.95 -23.47 13.01
N VAL A 736 -19.83 -23.17 11.73
CA VAL A 736 -20.60 -22.13 11.04
C VAL A 736 -21.48 -22.82 10.01
N ASP A 737 -22.77 -22.55 10.09
CA ASP A 737 -23.81 -23.06 9.20
C ASP A 737 -24.36 -21.95 8.34
N ARG A 738 -24.41 -22.20 7.03
CA ARG A 738 -25.08 -21.30 6.09
C ARG A 738 -26.60 -21.38 6.24
N SER A 739 -27.28 -20.25 6.15
CA SER A 739 -28.75 -20.22 5.97
C SER A 739 -29.14 -20.61 4.54
N GLU A 740 -30.21 -21.38 4.36
CA GLU A 740 -30.69 -21.80 3.03
C GLU A 740 -31.01 -20.61 2.09
N LEU A 741 -31.22 -19.42 2.67
CA LEU A 741 -31.65 -18.20 1.97
C LEU A 741 -30.55 -17.14 1.83
N SER A 742 -29.35 -17.35 2.38
CA SER A 742 -28.25 -16.35 2.38
C SER A 742 -26.95 -17.00 1.91
N THR A 743 -26.09 -16.28 1.20
CA THR A 743 -24.70 -16.72 0.90
C THR A 743 -23.68 -16.00 1.78
N ALA A 744 -24.12 -15.17 2.71
CA ALA A 744 -23.26 -14.28 3.49
C ALA A 744 -22.05 -14.96 4.15
N ALA A 745 -22.22 -16.15 4.74
CA ALA A 745 -21.09 -16.85 5.36
C ALA A 745 -20.03 -17.33 4.35
N ILE A 746 -20.42 -17.66 3.11
CA ILE A 746 -19.48 -17.95 2.01
C ILE A 746 -18.84 -16.64 1.53
N ASP A 747 -19.66 -15.61 1.37
CA ASP A 747 -19.27 -14.29 0.90
C ASP A 747 -18.35 -13.55 1.89
N LEU A 748 -18.37 -13.92 3.18
CA LEU A 748 -17.45 -13.47 4.23
C LEU A 748 -16.21 -14.36 4.38
N GLY A 749 -16.13 -15.46 3.62
CA GLY A 749 -15.02 -16.42 3.68
C GLY A 749 -15.08 -17.40 4.86
N LEU A 750 -16.11 -17.35 5.71
CA LEU A 750 -16.27 -18.25 6.86
C LEU A 750 -16.62 -19.70 6.44
N ILE A 751 -17.22 -19.88 5.26
CA ILE A 751 -17.52 -21.18 4.67
C ILE A 751 -16.86 -21.27 3.29
N PRO A 752 -16.13 -22.37 2.99
CA PRO A 752 -15.56 -22.57 1.66
C PRO A 752 -16.62 -22.57 0.56
N LYS A 753 -16.27 -22.06 -0.62
CA LYS A 753 -17.18 -22.00 -1.77
C LYS A 753 -17.69 -23.39 -2.15
N GLY A 754 -19.02 -23.54 -2.24
CA GLY A 754 -19.69 -24.78 -2.61
C GLY A 754 -20.06 -25.70 -1.43
N GLU A 755 -19.67 -25.35 -0.21
CA GLU A 755 -20.03 -26.07 1.02
C GLU A 755 -21.23 -25.39 1.73
N GLU A 756 -21.92 -26.15 2.60
CA GLU A 756 -23.04 -25.66 3.41
C GLU A 756 -22.63 -25.26 4.83
N ALA A 757 -21.47 -25.71 5.30
CA ALA A 757 -20.96 -25.42 6.64
C ALA A 757 -19.43 -25.55 6.73
N ALA A 758 -18.84 -24.94 7.74
CA ALA A 758 -17.43 -25.06 8.09
C ALA A 758 -17.26 -25.35 9.59
N THR A 759 -16.19 -26.06 9.96
CA THR A 759 -15.86 -26.38 11.35
C THR A 759 -14.46 -25.91 11.70
N ALA A 760 -14.18 -25.66 12.98
CA ALA A 760 -12.87 -25.25 13.47
C ALA A 760 -11.75 -26.15 12.90
N GLN A 761 -10.77 -25.52 12.25
CA GLN A 761 -9.68 -26.21 11.57
C GLN A 761 -8.64 -26.73 12.57
N TYR A 762 -8.51 -26.04 13.72
CA TYR A 762 -7.56 -26.36 14.77
C TYR A 762 -8.28 -26.81 16.03
N ALA A 763 -7.94 -27.99 16.56
CA ALA A 763 -8.61 -28.58 17.73
C ALA A 763 -8.21 -27.96 19.09
N GLY A 764 -7.34 -26.94 19.10
CA GLY A 764 -6.75 -26.36 20.32
C GLY A 764 -5.90 -27.35 21.12
N THR A 765 -5.36 -26.89 22.25
CA THR A 765 -4.58 -27.71 23.19
C THR A 765 -5.06 -27.51 24.63
N ARG A 766 -4.87 -28.53 25.46
CA ARG A 766 -5.21 -28.49 26.90
C ARG A 766 -4.01 -27.98 27.68
N ALA A 767 -4.22 -27.01 28.56
CA ALA A 767 -3.18 -26.59 29.49
C ALA A 767 -2.77 -27.77 30.38
N ALA A 768 -1.47 -27.92 30.63
CA ALA A 768 -0.97 -28.98 31.47
C ALA A 768 0.29 -28.55 32.23
N VAL A 769 0.57 -29.26 33.31
CA VAL A 769 1.85 -29.23 34.03
C VAL A 769 2.18 -30.62 34.55
N ALA A 770 3.42 -31.05 34.33
CA ALA A 770 3.97 -32.25 34.96
C ALA A 770 4.66 -31.86 36.26
N ILE A 771 4.50 -32.66 37.30
CA ILE A 771 5.07 -32.46 38.62
C ILE A 771 5.86 -33.72 38.97
N ASP A 772 7.19 -33.57 38.96
CA ASP A 772 8.10 -34.65 39.33
C ASP A 772 8.54 -34.48 40.78
N PHE A 773 8.33 -35.52 41.58
CA PHE A 773 8.81 -35.55 42.96
C PHE A 773 10.13 -36.32 43.09
N PRO A 774 10.95 -36.05 44.13
CA PRO A 774 12.12 -36.85 44.41
C PRO A 774 11.73 -38.29 44.78
N GLY A 775 12.10 -39.27 43.96
CA GLY A 775 11.75 -40.67 44.17
C GLY A 775 11.45 -41.38 42.86
N GLY A 776 10.90 -42.58 42.94
CA GLY A 776 10.25 -43.23 41.82
C GLY A 776 8.76 -43.42 42.14
N ASP A 777 7.98 -43.73 41.13
CA ASP A 777 6.56 -44.05 41.23
C ASP A 777 5.62 -42.90 41.70
N ASN A 778 6.02 -41.64 41.49
CA ASN A 778 5.34 -40.47 42.06
C ASN A 778 5.07 -39.29 41.10
N GLY A 779 5.49 -39.32 39.83
CA GLY A 779 5.22 -38.25 38.87
C GLY A 779 3.72 -38.02 38.63
N LEU A 780 3.29 -36.76 38.61
CA LEU A 780 1.90 -36.34 38.41
C LEU A 780 1.75 -35.48 37.17
N LEU A 781 0.69 -35.71 36.40
CA LEU A 781 0.30 -34.88 35.27
C LEU A 781 -1.03 -34.19 35.59
N PHE A 782 -0.97 -32.88 35.79
CA PHE A 782 -2.13 -32.04 35.95
C PHE A 782 -2.52 -31.47 34.59
N ARG A 783 -3.77 -31.66 34.15
CA ARG A 783 -4.21 -31.30 32.80
C ARG A 783 -5.64 -30.77 32.79
N ALA A 784 -5.89 -29.71 32.05
CA ALA A 784 -7.24 -29.20 31.78
C ALA A 784 -8.13 -30.24 31.08
N GLN A 785 -9.42 -30.26 31.40
CA GLN A 785 -10.36 -31.14 30.71
C GLN A 785 -10.79 -30.65 29.34
N TYR A 786 -10.81 -29.34 29.12
CA TYR A 786 -11.17 -28.74 27.84
C TYR A 786 -9.95 -28.05 27.22
N THR A 787 -9.92 -27.95 25.89
CA THR A 787 -8.92 -27.12 25.20
C THR A 787 -9.30 -25.65 25.35
N GLY A 788 -8.32 -24.75 25.46
CA GLY A 788 -8.54 -23.34 25.73
C GLY A 788 -7.46 -22.72 26.59
N THR A 789 -7.50 -21.40 26.73
CA THR A 789 -6.56 -20.64 27.57
C THR A 789 -7.02 -20.50 29.01
N TYR A 790 -8.29 -20.80 29.30
CA TYR A 790 -8.91 -20.69 30.63
C TYR A 790 -8.14 -21.38 31.76
N ALA A 791 -7.34 -22.39 31.42
CA ALA A 791 -6.61 -23.23 32.36
C ALA A 791 -5.10 -22.92 32.39
N ASN A 792 -4.62 -21.89 31.71
CA ASN A 792 -3.23 -21.44 31.80
C ASN A 792 -3.02 -20.61 33.07
N GLY A 793 -1.85 -20.70 33.68
CA GLY A 793 -1.49 -19.86 34.83
C GLY A 793 -1.91 -20.42 36.19
N TYR A 794 -2.64 -21.54 36.24
CA TYR A 794 -2.99 -22.18 37.51
C TYR A 794 -1.74 -22.77 38.18
N GLN A 795 -1.49 -22.34 39.41
CA GLN A 795 -0.37 -22.78 40.23
C GLN A 795 -0.76 -24.02 41.04
N VAL A 796 0.10 -25.04 41.05
CA VAL A 796 -0.04 -26.21 41.90
C VAL A 796 0.91 -26.09 43.08
N VAL A 797 0.37 -25.77 44.25
CA VAL A 797 1.12 -25.58 45.48
C VAL A 797 0.93 -26.79 46.39
N ILE A 798 2.03 -27.44 46.74
CA ILE A 798 2.04 -28.59 47.66
C ILE A 798 2.87 -28.22 48.88
N GLU A 799 2.23 -28.18 50.05
CA GLU A 799 2.86 -27.79 51.32
C GLU A 799 2.74 -28.91 52.36
N ASP A 800 3.81 -29.14 53.13
CA ASP A 800 3.75 -30.07 54.26
C ASP A 800 3.22 -29.37 55.51
N THR A 801 2.04 -29.77 55.96
CA THR A 801 1.41 -29.24 57.18
C THR A 801 1.16 -30.33 58.23
N GLY A 802 1.49 -31.59 57.92
CA GLY A 802 1.15 -32.76 58.72
C GLY A 802 -0.32 -33.17 58.66
N VAL A 803 -1.12 -32.60 57.74
CA VAL A 803 -2.52 -32.95 57.49
C VAL A 803 -2.77 -32.97 55.98
N GLU A 804 -3.43 -34.01 55.50
CA GLU A 804 -3.84 -34.17 54.11
C GLU A 804 -5.11 -33.37 53.81
N SER A 805 -5.04 -32.44 52.87
CA SER A 805 -6.21 -31.69 52.39
C SER A 805 -5.97 -31.13 50.99
N PHE A 806 -7.06 -30.80 50.30
CA PHE A 806 -7.04 -30.12 49.02
C PHE A 806 -8.01 -28.96 49.04
N VAL A 807 -7.59 -27.83 48.46
CA VAL A 807 -8.42 -26.65 48.26
C VAL A 807 -8.19 -26.14 46.84
N PHE A 808 -9.27 -26.03 46.07
CA PHE A 808 -9.27 -25.32 44.80
C PHE A 808 -9.70 -23.86 45.02
N ASP A 809 -8.75 -22.94 44.90
CA ASP A 809 -9.01 -21.50 44.96
C ASP A 809 -9.05 -20.92 43.55
N GLN A 810 -10.22 -21.03 42.92
CA GLN A 810 -10.44 -20.58 41.56
C GLN A 810 -10.25 -19.05 41.39
N ALA A 811 -10.48 -18.25 42.45
CA ALA A 811 -10.37 -16.80 42.34
C ALA A 811 -8.92 -16.31 42.26
N ASN A 812 -7.97 -17.13 42.72
CA ASN A 812 -6.54 -16.84 42.70
C ASN A 812 -5.75 -17.79 41.79
N ASP A 813 -6.45 -18.64 41.02
CA ASP A 813 -5.88 -19.67 40.16
C ASP A 813 -4.88 -20.61 40.87
N VAL A 814 -5.20 -21.05 42.10
CA VAL A 814 -4.32 -21.92 42.89
C VAL A 814 -4.98 -23.24 43.28
N PHE A 815 -4.29 -24.34 43.00
CA PHE A 815 -4.51 -25.65 43.61
C PHE A 815 -3.61 -25.80 44.82
N ARG A 816 -4.18 -25.89 46.02
CA ARG A 816 -3.41 -26.11 47.25
C ARG A 816 -3.62 -27.53 47.76
N PHE A 817 -2.55 -28.30 47.75
CA PHE A 817 -2.46 -29.58 48.45
C PHE A 817 -1.68 -29.38 49.73
N THR A 818 -2.20 -29.93 50.83
CA THR A 818 -1.41 -30.13 52.04
C THR A 818 -1.14 -31.61 52.22
N ILE A 819 0.10 -31.97 52.59
CA ILE A 819 0.53 -33.36 52.77
C ILE A 819 0.98 -33.63 54.21
N ASP A 820 1.11 -34.91 54.57
CA ASP A 820 1.85 -35.38 55.75
C ASP A 820 3.04 -36.23 55.28
N SER A 821 4.20 -35.57 55.12
CA SER A 821 5.40 -36.25 54.61
C SER A 821 5.93 -37.33 55.56
N LEU A 822 5.56 -37.28 56.85
CA LEU A 822 5.88 -38.29 57.85
C LEU A 822 4.84 -39.41 57.92
N GLY A 823 3.60 -39.12 57.52
CA GLY A 823 2.46 -40.04 57.42
C GLY A 823 2.47 -40.90 56.16
N GLY A 824 3.20 -40.48 55.12
CA GLY A 824 3.45 -41.27 53.91
C GLY A 824 2.49 -40.99 52.75
N THR A 825 2.00 -39.75 52.62
CA THR A 825 1.15 -39.32 51.50
C THR A 825 1.78 -39.70 50.15
N THR A 826 1.05 -40.45 49.34
CA THR A 826 1.48 -40.91 48.01
C THR A 826 0.93 -40.02 46.89
N ALA A 827 1.46 -40.17 45.68
CA ALA A 827 0.90 -39.51 44.50
C ALA A 827 -0.57 -39.91 44.26
N GLN A 828 -0.94 -41.16 44.57
CA GLN A 828 -2.34 -41.61 44.48
C GLN A 828 -3.24 -40.92 45.52
N ASP A 829 -2.75 -40.65 46.73
CA ASP A 829 -3.54 -39.93 47.74
C ASP A 829 -3.85 -38.49 47.29
N LEU A 830 -2.92 -37.84 46.59
CA LEU A 830 -3.14 -36.52 45.99
C LEU A 830 -4.21 -36.56 44.87
N ILE A 831 -4.17 -37.59 44.02
CA ILE A 831 -5.20 -37.82 42.99
C ILE A 831 -6.58 -38.01 43.64
N ASP A 832 -6.65 -38.81 44.70
CA ASP A 832 -7.91 -39.09 45.42
C ASP A 832 -8.46 -37.84 46.10
N LEU A 833 -7.60 -37.01 46.70
CA LEU A 833 -7.98 -35.71 47.28
C LEU A 833 -8.51 -34.73 46.22
N PHE A 834 -7.84 -34.65 45.07
CA PHE A 834 -8.27 -33.82 43.95
C PHE A 834 -9.64 -34.27 43.41
N ASN A 835 -9.82 -35.57 43.17
CA ASN A 835 -11.07 -36.13 42.64
C ASN A 835 -12.25 -36.04 43.63
N ALA A 836 -11.99 -35.81 44.91
CA ALA A 836 -13.03 -35.57 45.91
C ALA A 836 -13.65 -34.16 45.79
N ASP A 837 -12.97 -33.22 45.14
CA ASP A 837 -13.47 -31.87 44.86
C ASP A 837 -14.16 -31.84 43.48
N PRO A 838 -15.50 -31.67 43.44
CA PRO A 838 -16.24 -31.70 42.19
C PRO A 838 -15.96 -30.48 41.32
N ASP A 839 -15.59 -29.33 41.87
CA ASP A 839 -15.35 -28.11 41.09
C ASP A 839 -14.01 -28.23 40.35
N ALA A 840 -12.98 -28.72 41.04
CA ALA A 840 -11.67 -28.98 40.45
C ALA A 840 -11.72 -30.10 39.41
N SER A 841 -12.35 -31.24 39.74
CA SER A 841 -12.41 -32.43 38.89
C SER A 841 -13.39 -32.33 37.73
N THR A 842 -14.16 -31.24 37.60
CA THR A 842 -14.94 -30.94 36.39
C THR A 842 -14.12 -30.16 35.36
N LEU A 843 -13.19 -29.32 35.82
CA LEU A 843 -12.40 -28.42 34.96
C LEU A 843 -11.02 -28.98 34.63
N PHE A 844 -10.47 -29.82 35.51
CA PHE A 844 -9.13 -30.39 35.41
C PHE A 844 -9.14 -31.89 35.69
N SER A 845 -8.04 -32.53 35.36
CA SER A 845 -7.72 -33.93 35.62
C SER A 845 -6.34 -33.97 36.25
N LEU A 846 -6.20 -34.77 37.29
CA LEU A 846 -4.92 -35.09 37.88
C LEU A 846 -4.70 -36.59 37.71
N GLU A 847 -3.68 -36.94 36.93
CA GLU A 847 -3.33 -38.29 36.58
C GLU A 847 -1.87 -38.58 36.94
N LEU A 848 -1.51 -39.86 36.93
CA LEU A 848 -0.13 -40.29 37.01
C LEU A 848 0.60 -39.92 35.72
N ASP A 849 1.80 -39.33 35.81
CA ASP A 849 2.57 -39.00 34.60
C ASP A 849 2.98 -40.26 33.83
N PRO A 850 2.47 -40.50 32.62
CA PRO A 850 2.78 -41.70 31.85
C PRO A 850 4.26 -41.76 31.39
N ALA A 851 5.01 -40.67 31.44
CA ALA A 851 6.42 -40.63 31.05
C ALA A 851 7.32 -41.47 31.98
N ASP A 852 6.89 -41.69 33.22
CA ASP A 852 7.73 -42.29 34.27
C ASP A 852 7.42 -43.77 34.55
N GLY A 853 6.36 -44.33 33.95
CA GLY A 853 5.93 -45.70 34.21
C GLY A 853 5.52 -45.95 35.67
N ASN A 854 5.14 -44.88 36.38
CA ASN A 854 4.80 -44.90 37.80
C ASN A 854 3.44 -45.56 38.08
N ASP A 855 3.31 -46.19 39.26
CA ASP A 855 2.06 -46.82 39.72
C ASP A 855 1.35 -46.04 40.84
N GLY A 856 1.83 -44.83 41.13
CA GLY A 856 1.25 -43.90 42.11
C GLY A 856 1.60 -44.21 43.57
N SER A 857 2.36 -45.27 43.84
CA SER A 857 2.72 -45.69 45.21
C SER A 857 3.88 -44.89 45.82
N GLY A 858 4.59 -44.09 45.02
CA GLY A 858 5.70 -43.27 45.47
C GLY A 858 5.25 -42.07 46.32
N PRO A 859 6.13 -41.56 47.21
CA PRO A 859 5.81 -40.45 48.11
C PRO A 859 5.68 -39.13 47.36
N ALA A 860 4.68 -38.33 47.72
CA ALA A 860 4.56 -36.93 47.32
C ALA A 860 5.52 -36.05 48.14
N ALA A 861 5.95 -34.92 47.57
CA ALA A 861 6.82 -33.95 48.24
C ALA A 861 6.29 -32.52 48.07
N ALA A 862 6.67 -31.63 49.00
CA ALA A 862 6.33 -30.22 48.90
C ALA A 862 7.01 -29.57 47.68
N THR A 863 6.29 -28.69 46.99
CA THR A 863 6.82 -27.88 45.87
C THR A 863 7.56 -26.65 46.40
N ASP A 864 8.43 -26.05 45.58
CA ASP A 864 9.09 -24.79 45.94
C ASP A 864 8.04 -23.66 46.07
N PRO A 865 7.85 -23.06 47.26
CA PRO A 865 6.89 -21.97 47.44
C PRO A 865 7.29 -20.68 46.72
N LEU A 866 8.55 -20.54 46.27
CA LEU A 866 9.02 -19.40 45.49
C LEU A 866 8.86 -19.61 43.97
N ALA A 867 8.55 -20.83 43.52
CA ALA A 867 8.38 -21.18 42.11
C ALA A 867 7.45 -22.40 41.95
N PRO A 868 6.15 -22.29 42.26
CA PRO A 868 5.22 -23.41 42.13
C PRO A 868 5.06 -23.81 40.65
N PRO A 869 4.90 -25.12 40.36
CA PRO A 869 4.55 -25.59 39.02
C PRO A 869 3.27 -24.92 38.52
N THR A 870 3.29 -24.45 37.27
CA THR A 870 2.17 -23.73 36.67
C THR A 870 1.73 -24.40 35.38
N THR A 871 0.43 -24.56 35.22
CA THR A 871 -0.20 -25.02 33.96
C THR A 871 0.09 -24.05 32.82
N THR A 872 0.50 -24.60 31.68
CA THR A 872 0.80 -23.82 30.46
C THR A 872 0.41 -24.59 29.20
N GLY A 873 0.45 -23.92 28.05
CA GLY A 873 0.31 -24.55 26.74
C GLY A 873 -1.13 -24.85 26.30
N GLY A 874 -2.14 -24.35 27.01
CA GLY A 874 -3.54 -24.39 26.57
C GLY A 874 -3.82 -23.35 25.49
N THR A 875 -4.51 -23.76 24.43
CA THR A 875 -4.94 -22.89 23.32
C THR A 875 -6.36 -23.24 22.89
N ALA A 876 -7.17 -22.24 22.56
CA ALA A 876 -8.52 -22.46 22.06
C ALA A 876 -8.55 -22.94 20.61
N PRO A 877 -9.54 -23.76 20.23
CA PRO A 877 -9.85 -24.02 18.84
C PRO A 877 -10.20 -22.73 18.09
N ALA A 878 -9.80 -22.67 16.82
CA ALA A 878 -10.13 -21.55 15.95
C ALA A 878 -10.67 -22.03 14.60
N LEU A 879 -11.69 -21.35 14.10
CA LEU A 879 -12.13 -21.41 12.72
C LEU A 879 -11.59 -20.18 12.01
N THR A 880 -10.77 -20.39 10.99
CA THR A 880 -10.18 -19.32 10.18
C THR A 880 -10.87 -19.34 8.81
N GLY A 881 -11.50 -18.23 8.45
CA GLY A 881 -12.09 -18.03 7.14
C GLY A 881 -11.03 -17.68 6.08
N ASP A 882 -11.40 -17.88 4.83
CA ASP A 882 -10.62 -17.48 3.65
C ASP A 882 -10.69 -15.96 3.42
N ASP A 883 -9.78 -15.40 2.63
CA ASP A 883 -9.85 -13.99 2.23
C ASP A 883 -11.02 -13.76 1.25
N ALA A 884 -12.02 -13.03 1.70
CA ALA A 884 -13.20 -12.68 0.92
C ALA A 884 -13.12 -11.31 0.21
N ASN A 885 -12.03 -10.56 0.41
CA ASN A 885 -11.80 -9.26 -0.23
C ASN A 885 -10.43 -9.19 -0.90
N ALA A 886 -10.03 -10.26 -1.58
CA ALA A 886 -8.80 -10.24 -2.35
C ALA A 886 -8.90 -9.19 -3.49
N SER A 887 -7.82 -8.42 -3.63
CA SER A 887 -7.63 -7.53 -4.77
C SER A 887 -7.32 -8.37 -6.01
N GLU A 888 -7.54 -7.83 -7.20
CA GLU A 888 -7.05 -8.47 -8.41
C GLU A 888 -6.59 -7.43 -9.43
N THR A 889 -5.80 -7.90 -10.39
CA THR A 889 -5.40 -7.08 -11.52
C THR A 889 -6.56 -6.95 -12.51
N GLU A 890 -7.17 -5.77 -12.62
CA GLU A 890 -8.24 -5.48 -13.61
C GLU A 890 -7.66 -5.33 -15.03
N GLY A 891 -7.30 -6.46 -15.63
CA GLY A 891 -6.63 -6.51 -16.93
C GLY A 891 -7.22 -7.51 -17.91
N LEU A 892 -6.77 -7.41 -19.15
CA LEU A 892 -7.22 -8.24 -20.26
C LEU A 892 -6.88 -9.72 -20.03
N PHE A 893 -5.69 -10.01 -19.50
CA PHE A 893 -5.31 -11.38 -19.17
C PHE A 893 -6.16 -11.94 -18.03
N THR A 894 -6.43 -11.14 -16.99
CA THR A 894 -7.32 -11.54 -15.89
C THR A 894 -8.71 -11.86 -16.39
N ALA A 895 -9.31 -10.98 -17.21
CA ALA A 895 -10.63 -11.22 -17.79
C ALA A 895 -10.71 -12.56 -18.54
N LEU A 896 -9.70 -12.87 -19.37
CA LEU A 896 -9.66 -14.11 -20.13
C LEU A 896 -9.41 -15.36 -19.25
N LEU A 897 -8.53 -15.25 -18.25
CA LEU A 897 -8.22 -16.35 -17.34
C LEU A 897 -9.40 -16.69 -16.43
N ARG A 898 -10.09 -15.67 -15.89
CA ARG A 898 -11.33 -15.82 -15.12
C ARG A 898 -12.44 -16.39 -15.99
N LEU A 899 -12.59 -15.91 -17.22
CA LEU A 899 -13.58 -16.44 -18.16
C LEU A 899 -13.36 -17.92 -18.45
N ARG A 900 -12.11 -18.34 -18.70
CA ARG A 900 -11.76 -19.76 -18.89
C ARG A 900 -12.18 -20.60 -17.67
N SER A 901 -11.77 -20.19 -16.48
CA SER A 901 -12.07 -20.90 -15.23
C SER A 901 -13.58 -21.00 -14.96
N ALA A 902 -14.30 -19.89 -15.12
CA ALA A 902 -15.73 -19.82 -14.90
C ALA A 902 -16.54 -20.66 -15.91
N LEU A 903 -16.06 -20.77 -17.16
CA LEU A 903 -16.64 -21.67 -18.16
C LEU A 903 -16.44 -23.15 -17.82
N GLU A 904 -15.29 -23.50 -17.22
CA GLU A 904 -14.99 -24.87 -16.77
C GLU A 904 -15.82 -25.26 -15.54
N SER A 905 -15.99 -24.36 -14.58
CA SER A 905 -16.78 -24.58 -13.36
C SER A 905 -18.30 -24.38 -13.53
N ASN A 906 -18.74 -23.86 -14.68
CA ASN A 906 -20.14 -23.48 -14.94
C ASN A 906 -20.67 -22.44 -13.92
N ASP A 907 -19.84 -21.50 -13.53
CA ASP A 907 -20.18 -20.41 -12.62
C ASP A 907 -20.70 -19.20 -13.42
N LEU A 908 -22.04 -19.10 -13.51
CA LEU A 908 -22.70 -18.04 -14.30
C LEU A 908 -22.38 -16.61 -13.79
N PRO A 909 -22.43 -16.31 -12.48
CA PRO A 909 -21.97 -15.03 -11.95
C PRO A 909 -20.54 -14.67 -12.37
N GLN A 910 -19.58 -15.61 -12.25
CA GLN A 910 -18.20 -15.34 -12.61
C GLN A 910 -17.99 -15.21 -14.13
N ILE A 911 -18.76 -15.93 -14.95
CA ILE A 911 -18.76 -15.72 -16.41
C ILE A 911 -19.20 -14.29 -16.74
N GLN A 912 -20.29 -13.80 -16.13
CA GLN A 912 -20.79 -12.46 -16.37
C GLN A 912 -19.76 -11.40 -15.97
N ARG A 913 -19.17 -11.53 -14.77
CA ARG A 913 -18.11 -10.64 -14.29
C ARG A 913 -16.90 -10.63 -15.23
N ALA A 914 -16.42 -11.79 -15.64
CA ALA A 914 -15.27 -11.89 -16.55
C ALA A 914 -15.56 -11.24 -17.91
N MET A 915 -16.80 -11.29 -18.38
CA MET A 915 -17.25 -10.58 -19.58
C MET A 915 -17.29 -9.06 -19.37
N ASP A 916 -17.70 -8.57 -18.20
CA ASP A 916 -17.69 -7.15 -17.86
C ASP A 916 -16.25 -6.61 -17.79
N LEU A 917 -15.33 -7.35 -17.18
CA LEU A 917 -13.88 -7.05 -17.19
C LEU A 917 -13.31 -7.04 -18.62
N LEU A 918 -13.76 -7.98 -19.47
CA LEU A 918 -13.35 -8.04 -20.87
C LEU A 918 -13.84 -6.82 -21.66
N ASP A 919 -15.07 -6.38 -21.42
CA ASP A 919 -15.65 -5.19 -22.07
C ASP A 919 -14.95 -3.89 -21.61
N SER A 920 -14.57 -3.80 -20.32
CA SER A 920 -13.70 -2.73 -19.80
C SER A 920 -12.33 -2.75 -20.50
N SER A 921 -11.70 -3.92 -20.60
CA SER A 921 -10.41 -4.11 -21.27
C SER A 921 -10.45 -3.74 -22.77
N VAL A 922 -11.55 -4.06 -23.47
CA VAL A 922 -11.77 -3.64 -24.87
C VAL A 922 -11.87 -2.12 -24.97
N THR A 923 -12.55 -1.48 -24.02
CA THR A 923 -12.67 -0.02 -23.96
C THR A 923 -11.30 0.63 -23.76
N GLN A 924 -10.50 0.12 -22.82
CA GLN A 924 -9.13 0.57 -22.57
C GLN A 924 -8.24 0.39 -23.80
N LEU A 925 -8.32 -0.76 -24.47
CA LEU A 925 -7.59 -1.01 -25.71
C LEU A 925 -7.95 0.00 -26.81
N ASN A 926 -9.23 0.37 -26.94
CA ASN A 926 -9.67 1.38 -27.90
C ASN A 926 -9.12 2.77 -27.58
N TYR A 927 -9.06 3.15 -26.30
CA TYR A 927 -8.42 4.41 -25.88
C TYR A 927 -6.93 4.42 -26.22
N ALA A 928 -6.21 3.34 -25.90
CA ALA A 928 -4.79 3.23 -26.23
C ALA A 928 -4.54 3.30 -27.75
N ARG A 929 -5.42 2.73 -28.59
CA ARG A 929 -5.31 2.86 -30.05
C ARG A 929 -5.58 4.27 -30.54
N ALA A 930 -6.55 4.97 -29.95
CA ALA A 930 -6.84 6.36 -30.28
C ALA A 930 -5.66 7.27 -29.91
N GLU A 931 -5.05 7.06 -28.74
CA GLU A 931 -3.85 7.79 -28.32
C GLU A 931 -2.66 7.49 -29.24
N LEU A 932 -2.43 6.22 -29.59
CA LEU A 932 -1.40 5.82 -30.54
C LEU A 932 -1.58 6.50 -31.91
N GLY A 933 -2.81 6.57 -32.41
CA GLY A 933 -3.15 7.29 -33.64
C GLY A 933 -2.87 8.79 -33.54
N ALA A 934 -3.18 9.43 -32.40
CA ALA A 934 -2.83 10.82 -32.14
C ALA A 934 -1.30 11.02 -32.10
N LYS A 935 -0.55 10.09 -31.50
CA LYS A 935 0.93 10.14 -31.48
C LYS A 935 1.51 10.00 -32.90
N GLN A 936 0.99 9.08 -33.72
CA GLN A 936 1.38 8.93 -35.13
C GLN A 936 1.12 10.22 -35.93
N GLN A 937 -0.08 10.80 -35.82
CA GLN A 937 -0.41 12.05 -36.48
C GLN A 937 0.49 13.22 -36.01
N GLY A 938 0.83 13.26 -34.72
CA GLY A 938 1.78 14.21 -34.16
C GLY A 938 3.17 14.10 -34.81
N LEU A 939 3.68 12.87 -34.98
CA LEU A 939 4.96 12.65 -35.66
C LEU A 939 4.91 13.02 -37.15
N ASP A 940 3.79 12.78 -37.83
CA ASP A 940 3.62 13.18 -39.24
C ASP A 940 3.71 14.70 -39.39
N ILE A 941 3.02 15.45 -38.53
CA ILE A 941 3.09 16.93 -38.51
C ILE A 941 4.50 17.42 -38.20
N LEU A 942 5.18 16.80 -37.23
CA LEU A 942 6.56 17.13 -36.86
C LEU A 942 7.53 16.83 -38.01
N SER A 943 7.33 15.72 -38.73
CA SER A 943 8.13 15.36 -39.90
C SER A 943 7.94 16.37 -41.04
N GLU A 944 6.70 16.73 -41.37
CA GLU A 944 6.39 17.73 -42.41
C GLU A 944 7.01 19.10 -42.07
N ARG A 945 6.92 19.51 -40.81
CA ARG A 945 7.52 20.76 -40.33
C ARG A 945 9.05 20.71 -40.41
N LEU A 946 9.66 19.60 -39.99
CA LEU A 946 11.10 19.41 -40.04
C LEU A 946 11.63 19.46 -41.48
N ASP A 947 10.91 18.87 -42.42
CA ASP A 947 11.24 18.90 -43.85
C ASP A 947 11.21 20.34 -44.40
N ALA A 948 10.24 21.14 -43.99
CA ALA A 948 10.17 22.56 -44.34
C ALA A 948 11.34 23.36 -43.74
N GLU A 949 11.61 23.22 -42.44
CA GLU A 949 12.70 23.93 -41.76
C GLU A 949 14.08 23.56 -42.33
N GLU A 950 14.29 22.30 -42.71
CA GLU A 950 15.53 21.88 -43.35
C GLU A 950 15.71 22.49 -44.76
N LEU A 951 14.63 22.61 -45.52
CA LEU A 951 14.65 23.26 -46.83
C LEU A 951 15.04 24.73 -46.68
N ASP A 952 14.43 25.44 -45.73
CA ASP A 952 14.75 26.84 -45.42
C ASP A 952 16.22 26.98 -44.98
N LEU A 953 16.72 26.11 -44.11
CA LEU A 953 18.12 26.13 -43.68
C LEU A 953 19.09 25.84 -44.83
N ARG A 954 18.74 24.94 -45.76
CA ARG A 954 19.53 24.68 -46.97
C ARG A 954 19.53 25.87 -47.92
N GLU A 955 18.41 26.59 -48.04
CA GLU A 955 18.33 27.82 -48.82
C GLU A 955 19.24 28.90 -48.22
N VAL A 956 19.15 29.17 -46.92
CA VAL A 956 20.03 30.14 -46.23
C VAL A 956 21.51 29.72 -46.31
N LEU A 957 21.80 28.43 -46.18
CA LEU A 957 23.16 27.91 -46.35
C LEU A 957 23.67 28.15 -47.78
N SER A 958 22.84 27.92 -48.79
CA SER A 958 23.15 28.21 -50.19
C SER A 958 23.39 29.71 -50.41
N GLU A 959 22.60 30.61 -49.82
CA GLU A 959 22.81 32.05 -49.93
C GLU A 959 24.16 32.51 -49.34
N GLU A 960 24.60 31.90 -48.23
CA GLU A 960 25.87 32.24 -47.61
C GLU A 960 27.09 31.58 -48.25
N HIS A 961 26.92 30.36 -48.78
CA HIS A 961 28.01 29.52 -49.26
C HIS A 961 28.20 29.57 -50.77
N ASP A 962 27.12 29.62 -51.54
CA ASP A 962 27.18 29.47 -52.99
C ASP A 962 27.48 30.81 -53.66
N VAL A 963 28.15 30.72 -54.82
CA VAL A 963 28.57 31.91 -55.57
C VAL A 963 27.56 32.25 -56.66
N ASP A 964 27.27 33.53 -56.87
CA ASP A 964 26.54 33.99 -58.05
C ASP A 964 27.41 33.77 -59.30
N ILE A 965 27.15 32.66 -59.99
CA ILE A 965 27.88 32.25 -61.20
C ILE A 965 27.81 33.33 -62.28
N VAL A 966 26.70 34.06 -62.39
CA VAL A 966 26.53 35.13 -63.39
C VAL A 966 27.46 36.29 -63.08
N GLU A 967 27.53 36.71 -61.82
CA GLU A 967 28.46 37.75 -61.38
C GLU A 967 29.92 37.29 -61.52
N VAL A 968 30.24 36.05 -61.15
CA VAL A 968 31.61 35.48 -61.27
C VAL A 968 32.07 35.42 -62.71
N ILE A 969 31.22 34.96 -63.65
CA ILE A 969 31.56 34.93 -65.08
C ILE A 969 31.77 36.35 -65.60
N SER A 970 30.92 37.30 -65.20
CA SER A 970 31.07 38.72 -65.57
C SER A 970 32.38 39.32 -65.06
N ASN A 971 32.71 39.08 -63.79
CA ASN A 971 33.96 39.54 -63.19
C ASN A 971 35.19 38.83 -63.78
N LEU A 972 35.10 37.53 -64.06
CA LEU A 972 36.17 36.74 -64.66
C LEU A 972 36.50 37.25 -66.07
N THR A 973 35.48 37.48 -66.89
CA THR A 973 35.63 38.04 -68.24
C THR A 973 36.21 39.46 -68.19
N ALA A 974 35.74 40.30 -67.25
CA ALA A 974 36.31 41.64 -67.03
C ALA A 974 37.80 41.59 -66.62
N ARG A 975 38.18 40.66 -65.73
CA ARG A 975 39.56 40.44 -65.29
C ARG A 975 40.45 39.87 -66.40
N GLN A 976 39.95 38.96 -67.21
CA GLN A 976 40.64 38.46 -68.41
C GLN A 976 40.96 39.59 -69.39
N LEU A 977 39.99 40.46 -69.67
CA LEU A 977 40.18 41.63 -70.52
C LEU A 977 41.17 42.64 -69.91
N ALA A 978 41.09 42.88 -68.58
CA ALA A 978 42.02 43.75 -67.86
C ALA A 978 43.46 43.20 -67.88
N LEU A 979 43.62 41.88 -67.72
CA LEU A 979 44.91 41.20 -67.80
C LEU A 979 45.52 41.30 -69.21
N GLU A 980 44.72 41.08 -70.26
CA GLU A 980 45.15 41.24 -71.66
C GLU A 980 45.57 42.69 -71.95
N ALA A 981 44.77 43.66 -71.51
CA ALA A 981 45.08 45.08 -71.64
C ALA A 981 46.33 45.47 -70.83
N GLY A 982 46.49 44.96 -69.61
CA GLY A 982 47.65 45.17 -68.74
C GLY A 982 48.93 44.56 -69.31
N MET A 983 48.85 43.38 -69.90
CA MET A 983 49.96 42.75 -70.62
C MET A 983 50.35 43.55 -71.88
N LYS A 984 49.35 44.02 -72.64
CA LYS A 984 49.57 44.88 -73.82
C LYS A 984 50.20 46.22 -73.45
N ALA A 985 49.73 46.85 -72.37
CA ALA A 985 50.32 48.08 -71.84
C ALA A 985 51.76 47.85 -71.33
N THR A 986 51.99 46.77 -70.59
CA THR A 986 53.34 46.38 -70.12
C THR A 986 54.27 46.09 -71.30
N ALA A 987 53.80 45.43 -72.35
CA ALA A 987 54.55 45.18 -73.58
C ALA A 987 54.86 46.48 -74.35
N GLN A 988 53.92 47.43 -74.40
CA GLN A 988 54.13 48.76 -75.00
C GLN A 988 55.13 49.60 -74.19
N THR A 989 55.09 49.57 -72.85
CA THR A 989 56.09 50.24 -72.00
C THR A 989 57.47 49.58 -72.12
N LEU A 990 57.54 48.25 -72.25
CA LEU A 990 58.79 47.51 -72.54
C LEU A 990 59.35 47.80 -73.95
N GLN A 991 58.50 48.21 -74.90
CA GLN A 991 58.90 48.61 -76.26
C GLN A 991 59.35 50.08 -76.36
N MET A 992 59.09 50.93 -75.37
CA MET A 992 59.67 52.27 -75.30
C MET A 992 61.15 52.20 -74.95
N THR A 993 61.98 51.79 -75.91
CA THR A 993 63.41 52.08 -75.83
C THR A 993 63.63 53.57 -76.11
N LEU A 994 64.70 54.12 -75.54
CA LEU A 994 65.12 55.52 -75.69
C LEU A 994 65.21 55.99 -77.17
N LEU A 995 65.19 55.05 -78.11
CA LEU A 995 65.24 55.26 -79.56
C LEU A 995 63.90 55.68 -80.19
N SER A 996 62.78 55.62 -79.44
CA SER A 996 61.44 55.99 -79.93
C SER A 996 60.91 57.32 -79.39
N TYR A 997 61.68 58.02 -78.55
CA TYR A 997 61.32 59.33 -77.98
C TYR A 997 62.16 60.50 -78.56
N LEU A 998 63.21 60.20 -79.31
CA LEU A 998 63.94 61.17 -80.15
C LEU A 998 63.35 61.13 -81.56
#